data_AF-A0A9K3PFP3-F1
#
_entry.id   AF-A0A9K3PFP3-F1
#
_cell.length_a   1.000
_cell.length_b   1.000
_cell.length_c   1.000
_cell.angle_alpha   90.00
_cell.angle_beta   90.00
_cell.angle_gamma   90.00
#
_symmetry.space_group_name_H-M   'P 1'
#
loop_
_entity.id
_entity.type
_entity.pdbx_description
1 polymer ?
#
loop_
_entity_poly.entity_id
_entity_poly.type
_entity_poly.pdbx_seq_one_letter_code
_entity_poly.pdbx_strand_id
1 'polypeptide(L)'
;MKSEFTMLICFLAATLQVYAFGLEGRHINRFSAIPMYALSKPRSHRPSIHSEDPSSPHGSWLRKIRLRRRNGATVSKNKFTSIRHNETKETRQRKYTKVNGLVEITTVAEFERYWYGEDPQNHIEIHGNKDKSSTKRNPRDYLNLLKRLSIVGDTQIIGSKDHPHVVHPVVKVLHKRRRALQQKPTAINDGSSSGNALNKDGNKVALVVEGGGMRGCISAGMVCALHHLGLEDTVDVVYGSSAGAVVAAYFCSRQVPWFGPEVYYDQLTTAGEKFIDLKRLLRSLGFGLVDPRLFKDVLLRPENGKPLLNLEYLVGTTMQDAKPLDFKAFKVRQKVQPLKVVATALQSERAVMLSEEGGHFETLEDLCSSLHASCLLPGIAGPVMNVLKDPKKRKTESVQKPTFMLQNDFQSDYNEYEPLGDAILTSPIPYDLAIKDGATHVIAIRSSPDGHNLMAGSAVRCMWESLIFRRFFLRKNNFPGMFQRLQHEYQHQRIYATSILELNQAAAVASFTEQEQDRMPHQILTIALEPGKGEVSHLETSREAIFEGVRQGFARAFDALVEDPLLRGQGYHVAKRYFPDEILDYIPEEIGAVLSETRHKKSGGSAFEHFIYSNKIHPKTWDDAGMNEVLLHQYNKEAATQFTDNSEMTSDPGVLTPSLS
;
A
#
# COMPACT_ATOMS: atom_id res chain seq x y z
N MET A 1 18.99 -16.74 -16.86
CA MET A 1 18.48 -16.37 -15.51
C MET A 1 16.96 -16.23 -15.41
N LYS A 2 16.26 -15.25 -16.03
CA LYS A 2 14.77 -15.16 -15.91
C LYS A 2 14.06 -16.44 -16.41
N SER A 3 14.46 -17.00 -17.56
CA SER A 3 13.83 -18.23 -18.10
C SER A 3 14.12 -19.50 -17.30
N GLU A 4 15.33 -19.63 -16.75
CA GLU A 4 15.74 -20.79 -15.94
C GLU A 4 15.04 -20.81 -14.58
N PHE A 5 14.80 -19.63 -13.99
CA PHE A 5 14.04 -19.51 -12.74
C PHE A 5 12.56 -19.82 -12.98
N THR A 6 11.97 -19.36 -14.10
CA THR A 6 10.60 -19.74 -14.49
C THR A 6 10.47 -21.25 -14.73
N MET A 7 11.46 -21.88 -15.37
CA MET A 7 11.49 -23.34 -15.58
C MET A 7 11.58 -24.13 -14.27
N LEU A 8 12.46 -23.72 -13.35
CA LEU A 8 12.57 -24.36 -12.03
C LEU A 8 11.29 -24.21 -11.20
N ILE A 9 10.62 -23.06 -11.32
CA ILE A 9 9.32 -22.78 -10.66
C ILE A 9 8.19 -23.63 -11.27
N CYS A 10 8.12 -23.73 -12.60
CA CYS A 10 7.14 -24.60 -13.26
C CYS A 10 7.35 -26.07 -12.89
N PHE A 11 8.61 -26.50 -12.75
CA PHE A 11 8.96 -27.86 -12.35
C PHE A 11 8.54 -28.17 -10.90
N LEU A 12 8.76 -27.23 -9.97
CA LEU A 12 8.33 -27.34 -8.56
C LEU A 12 6.81 -27.32 -8.41
N ALA A 13 6.11 -26.49 -9.20
CA ALA A 13 4.65 -26.45 -9.23
C ALA A 13 4.06 -27.76 -9.76
N ALA A 14 4.64 -28.33 -10.83
CA ALA A 14 4.22 -29.60 -11.39
C ALA A 14 4.47 -30.77 -10.41
N THR A 15 5.60 -30.80 -9.70
CA THR A 15 5.88 -31.84 -8.70
C THR A 15 4.94 -31.75 -7.49
N LEU A 16 4.57 -30.55 -7.04
CA LEU A 16 3.58 -30.35 -5.99
C LEU A 16 2.17 -30.79 -6.42
N GLN A 17 1.82 -30.57 -7.68
CA GLN A 17 0.53 -30.99 -8.23
C GLN A 17 0.44 -32.52 -8.35
N VAL A 18 1.54 -33.20 -8.70
CA VAL A 18 1.64 -34.66 -8.69
C VAL A 18 1.58 -35.23 -7.26
N TYR A 19 2.20 -34.57 -6.27
CA TYR A 19 2.13 -34.98 -4.87
C TYR A 19 0.74 -34.81 -4.26
N ALA A 20 0.00 -33.77 -4.67
CA ALA A 20 -1.37 -33.52 -4.23
C ALA A 20 -2.36 -34.56 -4.81
N PHE A 21 -2.18 -34.98 -6.07
CA PHE A 21 -3.01 -36.04 -6.68
C PHE A 21 -2.66 -37.45 -6.19
N GLY A 22 -1.43 -37.69 -5.72
CA GLY A 22 -0.99 -38.99 -5.23
C GLY A 22 -1.59 -39.41 -3.87
N LEU A 23 -2.25 -38.51 -3.16
CA LEU A 23 -2.81 -38.77 -1.81
C LEU A 23 -4.31 -39.10 -1.80
N GLU A 24 -5.03 -38.97 -2.93
CA GLU A 24 -6.48 -39.24 -3.01
C GLU A 24 -6.87 -40.57 -3.68
N GLY A 25 -5.92 -41.41 -4.09
CA GLY A 25 -6.23 -42.67 -4.77
C GLY A 25 -5.39 -43.84 -4.28
N ARG A 26 -5.86 -44.58 -3.26
CA ARG A 26 -5.45 -45.98 -3.04
C ARG A 26 -6.41 -46.74 -2.12
N HIS A 27 -7.39 -47.39 -2.73
CA HIS A 27 -7.99 -48.62 -2.21
C HIS A 27 -8.25 -49.58 -3.38
N ILE A 28 -7.98 -50.87 -3.13
CA ILE A 28 -8.33 -52.12 -3.86
C ILE A 28 -7.19 -52.83 -4.64
N ASN A 29 -6.56 -53.77 -3.91
CA ASN A 29 -6.34 -55.22 -4.13
C ASN A 29 -5.66 -55.84 -5.39
N ARG A 30 -4.60 -56.61 -5.03
CA ARG A 30 -4.20 -57.98 -5.44
C ARG A 30 -3.70 -58.22 -6.88
N PHE A 31 -2.43 -58.67 -7.00
CA PHE A 31 -2.10 -60.06 -7.37
C PHE A 31 -0.64 -60.41 -6.98
N SER A 32 -0.44 -61.72 -6.85
CA SER A 32 0.61 -62.52 -6.20
C SER A 32 2.02 -62.53 -6.82
N ALA A 33 3.06 -62.69 -5.98
CA ALA A 33 3.99 -63.84 -6.00
C ALA A 33 5.03 -63.75 -4.84
N ILE A 34 5.17 -64.87 -4.12
CA ILE A 34 6.13 -65.26 -3.05
C ILE A 34 7.25 -66.09 -3.78
N PRO A 35 8.52 -66.32 -3.33
CA PRO A 35 8.95 -66.71 -1.97
C PRO A 35 10.39 -66.25 -1.55
N MET A 36 11.04 -66.55 -0.42
CA MET A 36 10.84 -67.41 0.77
C MET A 36 11.85 -67.02 1.88
N TYR A 37 11.80 -67.73 3.01
CA TYR A 37 12.61 -67.76 4.25
C TYR A 37 12.05 -66.92 5.41
N ALA A 38 11.50 -67.40 6.54
CA ALA A 38 11.37 -68.66 7.30
C ALA A 38 11.88 -68.44 8.74
N LEU A 39 11.23 -69.11 9.71
CA LEU A 39 11.44 -69.16 11.18
C LEU A 39 10.64 -68.09 11.96
N SER A 40 9.85 -68.36 13.01
CA SER A 40 9.42 -69.59 13.69
C SER A 40 8.25 -69.23 14.64
N LYS A 41 7.19 -70.06 14.65
CA LYS A 41 6.05 -70.12 15.60
C LYS A 41 6.49 -70.81 16.94
N PRO A 42 5.67 -70.99 18.03
CA PRO A 42 4.20 -71.14 18.04
C PRO A 42 3.35 -70.77 19.31
N ARG A 43 2.00 -70.74 19.08
CA ARG A 43 0.86 -71.27 19.92
C ARG A 43 0.53 -70.57 21.27
N SER A 44 -0.71 -70.48 21.78
CA SER A 44 -2.00 -71.17 21.52
C SER A 44 -3.18 -70.59 22.36
N HIS A 45 -4.41 -70.85 21.87
CA HIS A 45 -5.68 -71.14 22.60
C HIS A 45 -6.62 -70.05 23.17
N ARG A 46 -7.84 -70.02 22.58
CA ARG A 46 -9.18 -69.75 23.18
C ARG A 46 -9.66 -70.99 23.97
N PRO A 47 -10.62 -70.92 24.93
CA PRO A 47 -12.10 -70.93 24.67
C PRO A 47 -12.96 -70.14 25.73
N SER A 48 -14.02 -69.36 25.38
CA SER A 48 -15.49 -69.63 25.24
C SER A 48 -16.36 -69.68 26.52
N ILE A 49 -17.64 -69.26 26.38
CA ILE A 49 -18.87 -69.57 27.19
C ILE A 49 -19.25 -68.48 28.26
N HIS A 50 -20.48 -68.00 28.56
CA HIS A 50 -21.92 -68.40 28.44
C HIS A 50 -22.86 -67.14 28.37
N SER A 51 -23.96 -67.12 27.59
CA SER A 51 -25.42 -67.10 27.96
C SER A 51 -25.95 -65.77 28.58
N GLU A 52 -27.15 -65.21 28.34
CA GLU A 52 -28.49 -65.68 27.93
C GLU A 52 -29.28 -64.58 27.15
N ASP A 53 -30.33 -65.03 26.47
CA ASP A 53 -31.36 -64.34 25.65
C ASP A 53 -32.64 -64.08 26.53
N PRO A 54 -33.86 -63.79 26.02
CA PRO A 54 -34.38 -62.74 25.15
C PRO A 54 -35.60 -61.99 25.76
N SER A 55 -36.07 -60.92 25.12
CA SER A 55 -37.53 -60.74 24.88
C SER A 55 -37.82 -59.70 23.79
N SER A 56 -38.49 -60.17 22.72
CA SER A 56 -39.23 -59.37 21.74
C SER A 56 -40.75 -59.60 21.99
N PRO A 57 -41.72 -58.89 21.35
CA PRO A 57 -41.99 -59.11 19.93
C PRO A 57 -42.57 -57.95 19.09
N HIS A 58 -42.30 -58.09 17.78
CA HIS A 58 -43.14 -57.86 16.59
C HIS A 58 -44.21 -56.76 16.50
N GLY A 59 -44.27 -56.10 15.32
CA GLY A 59 -45.53 -55.60 14.78
C GLY A 59 -45.41 -54.68 13.55
N SER A 60 -45.43 -55.27 12.36
CA SER A 60 -45.53 -54.60 11.05
C SER A 60 -46.98 -54.19 10.72
N TRP A 61 -47.20 -53.08 10.00
CA TRP A 61 -48.06 -52.94 8.78
C TRP A 61 -48.67 -51.53 8.54
N LEU A 62 -48.34 -50.99 7.35
CA LEU A 62 -49.15 -50.30 6.32
C LEU A 62 -50.20 -49.18 6.59
N ARG A 63 -50.05 -48.15 5.73
CA ARG A 63 -51.06 -47.34 4.99
C ARG A 63 -52.13 -46.56 5.77
N LYS A 64 -52.19 -45.23 5.54
CA LYS A 64 -53.21 -44.61 4.65
C LYS A 64 -53.08 -43.08 4.55
N ILE A 65 -53.17 -42.63 3.31
CA ILE A 65 -53.52 -41.28 2.88
C ILE A 65 -54.98 -40.98 3.28
N ARG A 66 -55.27 -39.79 3.82
CA ARG A 66 -56.53 -39.07 3.52
C ARG A 66 -56.42 -37.57 3.83
N LEU A 67 -56.60 -36.77 2.79
CA LEU A 67 -57.03 -35.37 2.88
C LEU A 67 -58.40 -35.27 3.57
N ARG A 68 -58.58 -34.22 4.39
CA ARG A 68 -59.82 -33.43 4.35
C ARG A 68 -59.62 -32.01 4.92
N ARG A 69 -59.93 -31.04 4.05
CA ARG A 69 -60.23 -29.63 4.34
C ARG A 69 -61.46 -29.50 5.24
N ARG A 70 -61.52 -28.48 6.11
CA ARG A 70 -62.30 -27.22 5.94
C ARG A 70 -62.49 -26.46 7.27
N ASN A 71 -62.34 -25.13 7.17
CA ASN A 71 -63.12 -24.02 7.77
C ASN A 71 -63.23 -23.97 9.30
N GLY A 72 -62.87 -22.89 10.01
CA GLY A 72 -63.24 -21.46 9.97
C GLY A 72 -62.92 -20.93 11.38
N ALA A 73 -62.74 -19.65 11.73
CA ALA A 73 -63.35 -18.44 11.25
C ALA A 73 -62.49 -17.21 11.63
N THR A 74 -62.74 -16.15 10.86
CA THR A 74 -62.51 -14.71 11.04
C THR A 74 -62.54 -14.13 12.46
N VAL A 75 -61.76 -13.05 12.70
CA VAL A 75 -62.27 -11.67 12.99
C VAL A 75 -61.14 -10.61 12.96
N SER A 76 -61.42 -9.53 12.19
CA SER A 76 -61.02 -8.10 12.25
C SER A 76 -59.56 -7.68 12.48
N LYS A 77 -58.84 -7.17 11.46
CA LYS A 77 -58.77 -5.75 11.01
C LYS A 77 -58.38 -4.74 12.10
N ASN A 78 -57.19 -4.15 11.95
CA ASN A 78 -57.02 -2.70 12.01
C ASN A 78 -56.03 -2.22 10.94
N LYS A 79 -56.48 -1.22 10.18
CA LYS A 79 -55.74 -0.46 9.16
C LYS A 79 -54.80 0.52 9.86
N PHE A 80 -53.57 0.65 9.37
CA PHE A 80 -52.94 1.96 9.25
C PHE A 80 -52.26 2.06 7.89
N THR A 81 -52.61 3.12 7.19
CA THR A 81 -52.37 3.45 5.79
C THR A 81 -50.99 4.08 5.57
N SER A 82 -50.24 3.44 4.68
CA SER A 82 -49.58 4.03 3.50
C SER A 82 -48.69 5.28 3.66
N ILE A 83 -47.39 5.08 3.45
CA ILE A 83 -46.57 5.93 2.57
C ILE A 83 -45.74 4.96 1.72
N ARG A 84 -46.23 4.66 0.50
CA ARG A 84 -45.43 4.02 -0.55
C ARG A 84 -44.59 5.11 -1.20
N HIS A 85 -43.27 5.04 -1.07
CA HIS A 85 -42.40 5.68 -2.04
C HIS A 85 -42.42 4.86 -3.32
N ASN A 86 -42.70 5.55 -4.44
CA ASN A 86 -42.66 5.02 -5.79
C ASN A 86 -41.21 4.66 -6.15
N GLU A 87 -40.80 3.42 -5.93
CA GLU A 87 -39.77 2.82 -6.78
C GLU A 87 -40.38 2.59 -8.16
N THR A 88 -39.97 3.39 -9.13
CA THR A 88 -40.31 3.21 -10.53
C THR A 88 -39.85 1.84 -11.01
N LYS A 89 -40.67 1.19 -11.86
CA LYS A 89 -40.43 -0.14 -12.43
C LYS A 89 -39.13 -0.27 -13.26
N GLU A 90 -38.31 0.77 -13.37
CA GLU A 90 -37.02 0.76 -14.08
C GLU A 90 -35.87 0.13 -13.27
N THR A 91 -36.00 -0.03 -11.94
CA THR A 91 -34.95 -0.65 -11.10
C THR A 91 -34.85 -2.18 -11.23
N ARG A 92 -35.68 -2.84 -12.06
CA ARG A 92 -35.78 -4.31 -12.13
C ARG A 92 -35.11 -4.99 -13.33
N GLN A 93 -34.42 -4.28 -14.22
CA GLN A 93 -33.67 -4.89 -15.33
C GLN A 93 -32.38 -4.11 -15.63
N ARG A 94 -31.39 -4.14 -14.72
CA ARG A 94 -30.00 -3.91 -15.14
C ARG A 94 -29.44 -5.24 -15.66
N LYS A 95 -29.14 -5.29 -16.96
CA LYS A 95 -28.38 -6.39 -17.57
C LYS A 95 -26.99 -6.40 -16.93
N TYR A 96 -26.61 -7.52 -16.30
CA TYR A 96 -25.25 -7.74 -15.82
C TYR A 96 -24.28 -7.70 -17.00
N THR A 97 -23.33 -6.76 -17.00
CA THR A 97 -22.25 -6.72 -17.98
C THR A 97 -21.20 -7.75 -17.55
N LYS A 98 -21.15 -8.89 -18.24
CA LYS A 98 -20.01 -9.82 -18.11
C LYS A 98 -18.90 -9.33 -19.02
N VAL A 99 -17.79 -8.87 -18.45
CA VAL A 99 -16.56 -8.59 -19.19
C VAL A 99 -15.63 -9.78 -18.98
N ASN A 100 -15.28 -10.51 -20.05
CA ASN A 100 -14.40 -11.68 -20.00
C ASN A 100 -14.83 -12.79 -19.00
N GLY A 101 -16.13 -12.92 -18.73
CA GLY A 101 -16.67 -13.93 -17.80
C GLY A 101 -16.64 -13.54 -16.31
N LEU A 102 -16.12 -12.36 -15.97
CA LEU A 102 -16.17 -11.77 -14.63
C LEU A 102 -17.42 -10.91 -14.45
N VAL A 103 -17.89 -10.78 -13.21
CA VAL A 103 -18.93 -9.85 -12.80
C VAL A 103 -18.26 -8.54 -12.41
N GLU A 104 -18.50 -7.49 -13.20
CA GLU A 104 -18.03 -6.15 -12.88
C GLU A 104 -18.87 -5.54 -11.76
N ILE A 105 -18.21 -5.08 -10.71
CA ILE A 105 -18.84 -4.49 -9.53
C ILE A 105 -18.51 -3.00 -9.50
N THR A 106 -19.55 -2.18 -9.42
CA THR A 106 -19.41 -0.71 -9.54
C THR A 106 -19.80 0.04 -8.28
N THR A 107 -20.45 -0.63 -7.32
CA THR A 107 -20.90 0.01 -6.07
C THR A 107 -20.55 -0.83 -4.84
N VAL A 108 -20.33 -0.16 -3.71
CA VAL A 108 -20.07 -0.82 -2.41
C VAL A 108 -21.25 -1.70 -2.01
N ALA A 109 -22.49 -1.22 -2.17
CA ALA A 109 -23.68 -1.98 -1.81
C ALA A 109 -23.80 -3.30 -2.60
N GLU A 110 -23.45 -3.29 -3.88
CA GLU A 110 -23.39 -4.49 -4.70
C GLU A 110 -22.28 -5.43 -4.23
N PHE A 111 -21.08 -4.91 -4.00
CA PHE A 111 -19.96 -5.68 -3.47
C PHE A 111 -20.29 -6.38 -2.14
N GLU A 112 -20.87 -5.64 -1.19
CA GLU A 112 -21.23 -6.16 0.14
C GLU A 112 -22.33 -7.24 0.06
N ARG A 113 -23.29 -7.11 -0.87
CA ARG A 113 -24.29 -8.17 -1.11
C ARG A 113 -23.62 -9.47 -1.57
N TYR A 114 -22.65 -9.39 -2.47
CA TYR A 114 -21.87 -10.54 -2.91
C TYR A 114 -20.98 -11.09 -1.78
N TRP A 115 -20.37 -10.21 -1.00
CA TRP A 115 -19.48 -10.57 0.11
C TRP A 115 -20.23 -11.29 1.24
N TYR A 116 -21.46 -10.85 1.55
CA TYR A 116 -22.30 -11.44 2.59
C TYR A 116 -23.29 -12.50 2.11
N GLY A 117 -23.44 -12.69 0.79
CA GLY A 117 -24.23 -13.77 0.19
C GLY A 117 -25.73 -13.54 0.12
N GLU A 118 -26.17 -12.30 -0.13
CA GLU A 118 -27.59 -11.88 -0.11
C GLU A 118 -28.23 -11.70 -1.52
N ASP A 119 -27.79 -12.43 -2.55
CA ASP A 119 -28.40 -12.31 -3.89
C ASP A 119 -29.78 -13.02 -3.99
N PRO A 120 -30.88 -12.31 -4.34
CA PRO A 120 -32.20 -12.90 -4.51
C PRO A 120 -32.44 -13.63 -5.85
N GLN A 121 -31.56 -13.55 -6.86
CA GLN A 121 -31.94 -13.99 -8.22
C GLN A 121 -31.00 -14.89 -9.04
N ASN A 122 -29.72 -15.15 -8.74
CA ASN A 122 -28.98 -16.21 -9.46
C ASN A 122 -27.68 -16.68 -8.79
N HIS A 123 -27.69 -17.91 -8.25
CA HIS A 123 -26.58 -18.88 -8.21
C HIS A 123 -25.13 -18.34 -8.14
N ILE A 124 -24.78 -17.56 -7.12
CA ILE A 124 -23.52 -17.83 -6.44
C ILE A 124 -23.86 -18.73 -5.26
N GLU A 125 -23.91 -20.04 -5.50
CA GLU A 125 -23.87 -21.00 -4.40
C GLU A 125 -22.51 -20.85 -3.72
N ILE A 126 -22.40 -19.92 -2.76
CA ILE A 126 -21.35 -19.89 -1.74
C ILE A 126 -21.70 -20.98 -0.73
N HIS A 127 -21.86 -22.21 -1.20
CA HIS A 127 -22.02 -23.39 -0.37
C HIS A 127 -20.74 -24.19 -0.53
N GLY A 128 -19.86 -24.10 0.47
CA GLY A 128 -18.88 -25.16 0.66
C GLY A 128 -19.60 -26.49 0.67
N ASN A 129 -19.05 -27.47 -0.04
CA ASN A 129 -19.60 -28.80 -0.28
C ASN A 129 -20.42 -29.34 0.91
N LYS A 130 -21.74 -29.51 0.78
CA LYS A 130 -22.59 -30.05 1.86
C LYS A 130 -22.13 -31.47 2.21
N ASP A 131 -21.24 -31.60 3.19
CA ASP A 131 -21.04 -32.87 3.86
C ASP A 131 -22.32 -33.16 4.65
N LYS A 132 -23.09 -34.14 4.16
CA LYS A 132 -24.40 -34.52 4.71
C LYS A 132 -24.33 -35.11 6.13
N SER A 133 -23.14 -35.13 6.75
CA SER A 133 -22.88 -35.71 8.07
C SER A 133 -22.46 -34.71 9.15
N SER A 134 -22.29 -33.41 8.84
CA SER A 134 -21.79 -32.43 9.81
C SER A 134 -22.72 -31.21 9.94
N THR A 135 -23.13 -30.89 11.17
CA THR A 135 -23.93 -29.71 11.54
C THR A 135 -23.15 -28.39 11.52
N LYS A 136 -21.90 -28.38 11.04
CA LYS A 136 -21.09 -27.16 10.91
C LYS A 136 -21.28 -26.56 9.52
N ARG A 137 -21.77 -25.31 9.45
CA ARG A 137 -21.73 -24.50 8.21
C ARG A 137 -20.29 -24.49 7.69
N ASN A 138 -20.08 -24.87 6.43
CA ASN A 138 -18.77 -24.72 5.82
C ASN A 138 -18.32 -23.25 5.78
N PRO A 139 -17.02 -22.99 5.94
CA PRO A 139 -16.47 -21.65 5.74
C PRO A 139 -16.77 -21.16 4.32
N ARG A 140 -17.09 -19.87 4.18
CA ARG A 140 -17.37 -19.24 2.89
C ARG A 140 -16.12 -19.29 2.01
N ASP A 141 -16.32 -19.63 0.74
CA ASP A 141 -15.24 -19.72 -0.23
C ASP A 141 -14.98 -18.35 -0.88
N TYR A 142 -14.35 -17.45 -0.11
CA TYR A 142 -13.99 -16.11 -0.58
C TYR A 142 -13.02 -16.15 -1.75
N LEU A 143 -12.14 -17.16 -1.84
CA LEU A 143 -11.21 -17.29 -2.94
C LEU A 143 -11.94 -17.46 -4.29
N ASN A 144 -12.97 -18.30 -4.33
CA ASN A 144 -13.80 -18.45 -5.52
C ASN A 144 -14.66 -17.22 -5.82
N LEU A 145 -15.08 -16.48 -4.78
CA LEU A 145 -15.76 -15.20 -4.97
C LEU A 145 -14.84 -14.20 -5.68
N LEU A 146 -13.64 -13.96 -5.13
CA LEU A 146 -12.67 -12.99 -5.64
C LEU A 146 -12.28 -13.26 -7.10
N LYS A 147 -12.13 -14.55 -7.48
CA LYS A 147 -11.83 -14.96 -8.87
C LYS A 147 -12.94 -14.62 -9.88
N ARG A 148 -14.15 -14.30 -9.42
CA ARG A 148 -15.32 -14.03 -10.27
C ARG A 148 -15.70 -12.56 -10.32
N LEU A 149 -15.16 -11.75 -9.41
CA LEU A 149 -15.45 -10.32 -9.35
C LEU A 149 -14.38 -9.53 -10.09
N SER A 150 -14.79 -8.42 -10.69
CA SER A 150 -13.90 -7.42 -11.25
C SER A 150 -14.22 -6.07 -10.62
N ILE A 151 -13.24 -5.50 -9.94
CA ILE A 151 -13.31 -4.16 -9.37
C ILE A 151 -12.11 -3.40 -9.92
N VAL A 152 -12.42 -2.31 -10.62
CA VAL A 152 -11.43 -1.46 -11.28
C VAL A 152 -11.64 -0.02 -10.82
N GLY A 153 -10.54 0.72 -10.71
CA GLY A 153 -10.62 2.16 -10.48
C GLY A 153 -11.08 2.89 -11.75
N ASP A 154 -11.84 3.98 -11.58
CA ASP A 154 -12.22 4.91 -12.63
C ASP A 154 -12.31 6.34 -12.07
N THR A 155 -11.22 7.07 -12.26
CA THR A 155 -11.00 8.44 -11.76
C THR A 155 -10.59 9.39 -12.87
N GLN A 156 -10.65 8.93 -14.12
CA GLN A 156 -10.03 9.61 -15.27
C GLN A 156 -10.78 10.86 -15.72
N ILE A 157 -12.04 11.03 -15.28
CA ILE A 157 -12.80 12.26 -15.54
C ILE A 157 -12.11 13.51 -14.96
N ILE A 158 -11.37 13.36 -13.86
CA ILE A 158 -10.69 14.48 -13.21
C ILE A 158 -9.39 14.81 -13.95
N GLY A 159 -9.26 16.06 -14.41
CA GLY A 159 -8.09 16.47 -15.21
C GLY A 159 -8.11 15.94 -16.64
N SER A 160 -9.23 15.37 -17.09
CA SER A 160 -9.40 14.90 -18.45
C SER A 160 -9.31 16.05 -19.45
N LYS A 161 -8.60 15.82 -20.56
CA LYS A 161 -8.61 16.71 -21.74
C LYS A 161 -9.97 16.77 -22.42
N ASP A 162 -10.78 15.71 -22.27
CA ASP A 162 -12.10 15.60 -22.88
C ASP A 162 -13.17 16.32 -22.03
N HIS A 163 -12.84 16.58 -20.75
CA HIS A 163 -13.69 17.30 -19.81
C HIS A 163 -12.93 18.48 -19.14
N PRO A 164 -12.41 19.44 -19.92
CA PRO A 164 -11.55 20.51 -19.40
C PRO A 164 -12.29 21.44 -18.42
N HIS A 165 -13.61 21.53 -18.52
CA HIS A 165 -14.43 22.36 -17.63
C HIS A 165 -14.66 21.74 -16.24
N VAL A 166 -14.40 20.44 -16.07
CA VAL A 166 -14.59 19.76 -14.78
C VAL A 166 -13.46 20.16 -13.84
N VAL A 167 -13.77 20.93 -12.78
CA VAL A 167 -12.81 21.32 -11.74
C VAL A 167 -13.31 20.83 -10.40
N HIS A 168 -12.56 19.92 -9.78
CA HIS A 168 -12.93 19.34 -8.49
C HIS A 168 -12.89 20.41 -7.37
N PRO A 169 -13.83 20.43 -6.41
CA PRO A 169 -13.86 21.39 -5.30
C PRO A 169 -12.54 21.48 -4.52
N VAL A 170 -11.89 20.34 -4.26
CA VAL A 170 -10.55 20.29 -3.66
C VAL A 170 -9.54 21.16 -4.44
N VAL A 171 -9.49 21.05 -5.77
CA VAL A 171 -8.58 21.85 -6.62
C VAL A 171 -8.88 23.35 -6.48
N LYS A 172 -10.17 23.72 -6.42
CA LYS A 172 -10.58 25.13 -6.18
C LYS A 172 -10.03 25.64 -4.84
N VAL A 173 -10.13 24.86 -3.77
CA VAL A 173 -9.61 25.22 -2.43
C VAL A 173 -8.09 25.37 -2.46
N LEU A 174 -7.36 24.43 -3.06
CA LEU A 174 -5.90 24.45 -3.14
C LEU A 174 -5.41 25.73 -3.85
N HIS A 175 -5.94 26.05 -5.03
CA HIS A 175 -5.50 27.24 -5.77
C HIS A 175 -5.95 28.55 -5.13
N LYS A 176 -7.12 28.58 -4.48
CA LYS A 176 -7.54 29.73 -3.66
C LYS A 176 -6.53 29.99 -2.54
N ARG A 177 -6.11 28.95 -1.82
CA ARG A 177 -5.08 29.04 -0.77
C ARG A 177 -3.73 29.48 -1.34
N ARG A 178 -3.30 28.91 -2.48
CA ARG A 178 -2.07 29.30 -3.18
C ARG A 178 -2.05 30.79 -3.51
N ARG A 179 -3.12 31.34 -4.11
CA ARG A 179 -3.23 32.78 -4.40
C ARG A 179 -3.15 33.63 -3.13
N ALA A 180 -3.83 33.22 -2.07
CA ALA A 180 -3.80 33.94 -0.79
C ALA A 180 -2.40 33.96 -0.15
N LEU A 181 -1.59 32.91 -0.36
CA LEU A 181 -0.19 32.87 0.06
C LEU A 181 0.67 33.83 -0.77
N GLN A 182 0.47 33.87 -2.09
CA GLN A 182 1.23 34.76 -2.99
C GLN A 182 0.94 36.26 -2.76
N GLN A 183 -0.26 36.59 -2.29
CA GLN A 183 -0.66 37.98 -2.01
C GLN A 183 -0.13 38.55 -0.69
N LYS A 184 0.44 37.71 0.19
CA LYS A 184 1.09 38.21 1.42
C LYS A 184 2.51 38.68 1.07
N PRO A 185 2.84 39.98 1.23
CA PRO A 185 4.20 40.45 1.09
C PRO A 185 5.08 39.71 2.11
N THR A 186 6.25 39.29 1.67
CA THR A 186 7.30 38.64 2.45
C THR A 186 7.58 39.35 3.77
N ALA A 187 6.95 38.89 4.85
CA ALA A 187 7.50 38.97 6.20
C ALA A 187 8.13 37.60 6.51
N ILE A 188 9.29 37.35 5.90
CA ILE A 188 10.15 36.21 6.22
C ILE A 188 10.91 36.60 7.49
N ASN A 189 10.66 35.89 8.60
CA ASN A 189 11.73 35.38 9.47
C ASN A 189 11.25 34.54 10.67
N ASP A 190 9.96 34.44 10.96
CA ASP A 190 9.50 33.48 11.96
C ASP A 190 8.64 32.40 11.31
N GLY A 191 9.18 31.18 11.25
CA GLY A 191 8.50 29.94 10.82
C GLY A 191 7.30 29.53 11.71
N SER A 192 6.56 30.50 12.22
CA SER A 192 5.53 30.37 13.25
C SER A 192 4.13 30.79 12.78
N SER A 193 3.95 31.37 11.58
CA SER A 193 2.69 32.08 11.26
C SER A 193 2.00 31.74 9.93
N SER A 194 2.53 30.82 9.11
CA SER A 194 1.85 30.42 7.85
C SER A 194 0.77 29.34 8.04
N GLY A 195 0.99 28.34 8.88
CA GLY A 195 0.06 27.19 9.03
C GLY A 195 -1.31 27.54 9.63
N ASN A 196 -1.34 28.32 10.71
CA ASN A 196 -2.62 28.73 11.34
C ASN A 196 -3.39 29.79 10.55
N ALA A 197 -2.75 30.48 9.61
CA ALA A 197 -3.40 31.52 8.83
C ALA A 197 -4.23 30.99 7.65
N LEU A 198 -4.07 29.70 7.29
CA LEU A 198 -4.74 29.06 6.14
C LEU A 198 -6.08 28.41 6.49
N ASN A 199 -6.29 28.01 7.76
CA ASN A 199 -7.57 27.45 8.24
C ASN A 199 -8.70 28.49 8.41
N LYS A 200 -8.53 29.71 7.90
CA LYS A 200 -9.59 30.74 7.93
C LYS A 200 -10.77 30.41 7.01
N ASP A 201 -10.60 29.47 6.08
CA ASP A 201 -11.67 29.01 5.20
C ASP A 201 -12.54 27.89 5.80
N GLY A 202 -12.24 27.44 7.03
CA GLY A 202 -12.97 26.37 7.70
C GLY A 202 -12.71 24.97 7.14
N ASN A 203 -11.79 24.83 6.18
CA ASN A 203 -11.46 23.55 5.57
C ASN A 203 -10.24 22.91 6.24
N LYS A 204 -10.26 21.58 6.39
CA LYS A 204 -9.06 20.77 6.71
C LYS A 204 -8.74 19.91 5.50
N VAL A 205 -7.65 20.23 4.82
CA VAL A 205 -7.18 19.61 3.58
C VAL A 205 -6.13 18.54 3.91
N ALA A 206 -6.44 17.28 3.61
CA ALA A 206 -5.54 16.15 3.79
C ALA A 206 -4.96 15.66 2.46
N LEU A 207 -3.66 15.37 2.43
CA LEU A 207 -3.03 14.57 1.38
C LEU A 207 -2.87 13.14 1.87
N VAL A 208 -3.35 12.18 1.09
CA VAL A 208 -3.31 10.75 1.38
C VAL A 208 -2.48 10.07 0.30
N VAL A 209 -1.39 9.43 0.71
CA VAL A 209 -0.41 8.82 -0.18
C VAL A 209 -0.48 7.30 -0.08
N GLU A 210 -0.98 6.66 -1.12
CA GLU A 210 -0.96 5.21 -1.26
C GLU A 210 0.47 4.69 -1.48
N GLY A 211 0.80 3.59 -0.80
CA GLY A 211 2.03 2.84 -1.03
C GLY A 211 1.95 1.83 -2.17
N GLY A 212 2.92 0.92 -2.23
CA GLY A 212 2.99 -0.09 -3.31
C GLY A 212 4.37 -0.71 -3.53
N GLY A 213 5.25 -0.72 -2.51
CA GLY A 213 6.65 -1.10 -2.70
C GLY A 213 7.33 -0.19 -3.72
N MET A 214 7.98 -0.78 -4.73
CA MET A 214 8.67 -0.05 -5.79
C MET A 214 7.71 0.76 -6.70
N ARG A 215 6.42 0.38 -6.76
CA ARG A 215 5.38 1.17 -7.43
C ARG A 215 5.13 2.53 -6.77
N GLY A 216 5.62 2.72 -5.54
CA GLY A 216 5.60 4.02 -4.85
C GLY A 216 6.28 5.17 -5.61
N CYS A 217 7.12 4.86 -6.61
CA CYS A 217 7.67 5.86 -7.54
C CYS A 217 6.60 6.70 -8.25
N ILE A 218 5.43 6.12 -8.56
CA ILE A 218 4.30 6.83 -9.15
C ILE A 218 3.79 7.91 -8.18
N SER A 219 3.53 7.53 -6.93
CA SER A 219 3.14 8.48 -5.87
C SER A 219 4.22 9.54 -5.64
N ALA A 220 5.51 9.17 -5.74
CA ALA A 220 6.63 10.11 -5.66
C ALA A 220 6.59 11.16 -6.78
N GLY A 221 6.26 10.77 -8.01
CA GLY A 221 6.00 11.70 -9.10
C GLY A 221 4.79 12.60 -8.85
N MET A 222 3.71 12.05 -8.31
CA MET A 222 2.48 12.81 -8.02
C MET A 222 2.71 13.93 -7.00
N VAL A 223 3.48 13.69 -5.94
CA VAL A 223 3.83 14.75 -4.98
C VAL A 223 4.77 15.80 -5.57
N CYS A 224 5.58 15.45 -6.56
CA CYS A 224 6.40 16.43 -7.29
C CYS A 224 5.55 17.36 -8.16
N ALA A 225 4.41 16.90 -8.69
CA ALA A 225 3.48 17.77 -9.39
C ALA A 225 2.79 18.78 -8.45
N LEU A 226 2.44 18.36 -7.23
CA LEU A 226 1.94 19.26 -6.18
C LEU A 226 2.96 20.37 -5.85
N HIS A 227 4.24 19.99 -5.72
CA HIS A 227 5.34 20.94 -5.51
C HIS A 227 5.53 21.88 -6.71
N HIS A 228 5.60 21.34 -7.93
CA HIS A 228 5.71 22.13 -9.17
C HIS A 228 4.59 23.16 -9.33
N LEU A 229 3.36 22.80 -8.96
CA LEU A 229 2.20 23.69 -9.00
C LEU A 229 2.14 24.66 -7.79
N GLY A 230 3.09 24.62 -6.86
CA GLY A 230 3.11 25.46 -5.65
C GLY A 230 1.92 25.21 -4.72
N LEU A 231 1.39 23.98 -4.69
CA LEU A 231 0.24 23.59 -3.87
C LEU A 231 0.63 22.97 -2.53
N GLU A 232 1.92 22.78 -2.31
CA GLU A 232 2.44 21.99 -1.20
C GLU A 232 2.23 22.61 0.19
N ASP A 233 2.13 23.95 0.28
CA ASP A 233 1.80 24.69 1.50
C ASP A 233 0.29 24.87 1.69
N THR A 234 -0.54 24.30 0.81
CA THR A 234 -2.02 24.41 0.90
C THR A 234 -2.67 23.20 1.57
N VAL A 235 -1.89 22.16 1.85
CA VAL A 235 -2.26 20.93 2.53
C VAL A 235 -1.97 21.05 4.02
N ASP A 236 -2.94 20.70 4.87
CA ASP A 236 -2.84 20.85 6.33
C ASP A 236 -2.28 19.61 7.03
N VAL A 237 -2.41 18.42 6.44
CA VAL A 237 -1.95 17.16 7.02
C VAL A 237 -1.67 16.13 5.93
N VAL A 238 -0.66 15.29 6.14
CA VAL A 238 -0.30 14.22 5.20
C VAL A 238 -0.41 12.87 5.87
N TYR A 239 -1.09 11.92 5.23
CA TYR A 239 -1.19 10.52 5.66
C TYR A 239 -0.46 9.65 4.64
N GLY A 240 0.41 8.78 5.11
CA GLY A 240 1.14 7.85 4.25
C GLY A 240 0.96 6.41 4.69
N SER A 241 0.76 5.52 3.73
CA SER A 241 0.63 4.07 3.93
C SER A 241 1.74 3.34 3.21
N SER A 242 2.47 2.45 3.89
CA SER A 242 3.59 1.70 3.33
C SER A 242 4.62 2.61 2.66
N ALA A 243 5.07 2.28 1.44
CA ALA A 243 5.96 3.12 0.64
C ALA A 243 5.47 4.58 0.48
N GLY A 244 4.15 4.82 0.57
CA GLY A 244 3.58 6.17 0.55
C GLY A 244 3.95 7.00 1.78
N ALA A 245 4.23 6.38 2.92
CA ALA A 245 4.77 7.07 4.10
C ALA A 245 6.19 7.58 3.88
N VAL A 246 7.02 6.84 3.12
CA VAL A 246 8.37 7.27 2.74
C VAL A 246 8.28 8.49 1.82
N VAL A 247 7.46 8.41 0.77
CA VAL A 247 7.19 9.55 -0.13
C VAL A 247 6.69 10.76 0.64
N ALA A 248 5.74 10.56 1.55
CA ALA A 248 5.18 11.63 2.38
C ALA A 248 6.22 12.26 3.31
N ALA A 249 7.17 11.48 3.86
CA ALA A 249 8.27 12.02 4.65
C ALA A 249 9.14 12.97 3.83
N TYR A 250 9.54 12.59 2.61
CA TYR A 250 10.31 13.46 1.72
C TYR A 250 9.53 14.70 1.28
N PHE A 251 8.24 14.56 0.98
CA PHE A 251 7.36 15.69 0.67
C PHE A 251 7.26 16.67 1.84
N CYS A 252 6.96 16.18 3.05
CA CYS A 252 6.96 16.99 4.27
C CYS A 252 8.35 17.54 4.65
N SER A 253 9.42 17.00 4.05
CA SER A 253 10.78 17.51 4.19
C SER A 253 11.18 18.54 3.11
N ARG A 254 10.29 18.86 2.15
CA ARG A 254 10.58 19.72 0.97
C ARG A 254 11.81 19.26 0.17
N GLN A 255 12.11 17.96 0.19
CA GLN A 255 13.19 17.37 -0.60
C GLN A 255 12.65 16.80 -1.91
N VAL A 256 11.97 17.65 -2.68
CA VAL A 256 11.41 17.38 -4.01
C VAL A 256 11.85 18.54 -4.91
N PRO A 257 11.98 18.37 -6.24
CA PRO A 257 11.46 17.27 -7.07
C PRO A 257 12.41 16.09 -7.29
N TRP A 258 13.74 16.22 -7.18
CA TRP A 258 14.64 15.11 -7.51
C TRP A 258 15.02 14.26 -6.30
N PHE A 259 15.45 14.89 -5.21
CA PHE A 259 16.08 14.20 -4.07
C PHE A 259 15.24 13.07 -3.48
N GLY A 260 13.96 13.31 -3.19
CA GLY A 260 13.04 12.29 -2.66
C GLY A 260 12.78 11.16 -3.67
N PRO A 261 12.36 11.45 -4.90
CA PRO A 261 12.20 10.42 -5.94
C PRO A 261 13.47 9.62 -6.28
N GLU A 262 14.68 10.18 -6.14
CA GLU A 262 15.95 9.45 -6.31
C GLU A 262 16.08 8.24 -5.38
N VAL A 263 15.37 8.22 -4.25
CA VAL A 263 15.27 7.01 -3.42
C VAL A 263 14.81 5.83 -4.28
N TYR A 264 13.82 6.03 -5.15
CA TYR A 264 13.29 4.96 -5.98
C TYR A 264 14.18 4.67 -7.19
N TYR A 265 14.40 5.65 -8.07
CA TYR A 265 15.05 5.37 -9.36
C TYR A 265 16.57 5.28 -9.29
N ASP A 266 17.22 5.77 -8.23
CA ASP A 266 18.67 5.60 -8.04
C ASP A 266 18.97 4.64 -6.90
N GLN A 267 18.59 4.95 -5.65
CA GLN A 267 19.14 4.24 -4.50
C GLN A 267 18.65 2.79 -4.40
N LEU A 268 17.34 2.57 -4.53
CA LEU A 268 16.76 1.23 -4.37
C LEU A 268 17.00 0.33 -5.59
N THR A 269 17.08 0.89 -6.79
CA THR A 269 17.38 0.15 -8.03
C THR A 269 18.85 -0.26 -8.12
N THR A 270 19.77 0.58 -7.64
CA THR A 270 21.23 0.26 -7.60
C THR A 270 21.63 -0.63 -6.43
N ALA A 271 20.82 -0.70 -5.37
CA ALA A 271 21.09 -1.55 -4.21
C ALA A 271 21.17 -3.05 -4.54
N GLY A 272 20.49 -3.50 -5.60
CA GLY A 272 20.41 -4.90 -6.00
C GLY A 272 19.99 -5.81 -4.83
N GLU A 273 20.76 -6.87 -4.59
CA GLU A 273 20.50 -7.86 -3.52
C GLU A 273 20.64 -7.30 -2.10
N LYS A 274 21.19 -6.07 -1.92
CA LYS A 274 21.23 -5.42 -0.60
C LYS A 274 19.85 -4.98 -0.14
N PHE A 275 18.96 -4.68 -1.08
CA PHE A 275 17.58 -4.25 -0.82
C PHE A 275 16.55 -5.32 -1.18
N ILE A 276 16.55 -5.86 -2.40
CA ILE A 276 15.63 -6.91 -2.86
C ILE A 276 16.42 -8.17 -3.22
N ASP A 277 16.32 -9.21 -2.39
CA ASP A 277 16.95 -10.51 -2.61
C ASP A 277 15.89 -11.59 -2.87
N LEU A 278 15.50 -11.73 -4.15
CA LEU A 278 14.48 -12.70 -4.58
C LEU A 278 14.86 -14.16 -4.29
N LYS A 279 16.14 -14.47 -4.10
CA LYS A 279 16.59 -15.84 -3.74
C LYS A 279 16.05 -16.24 -2.38
N ARG A 280 15.81 -15.27 -1.49
CA ARG A 280 15.26 -15.49 -0.14
C ARG A 280 13.77 -15.82 -0.14
N LEU A 281 13.10 -15.79 -1.28
CA LEU A 281 11.70 -16.21 -1.37
C LEU A 281 11.51 -17.68 -0.97
N LEU A 282 12.44 -18.56 -1.37
CA LEU A 282 12.46 -19.97 -0.92
C LEU A 282 12.55 -20.07 0.61
N ARG A 283 13.34 -19.18 1.23
CA ARG A 283 13.40 -19.08 2.69
C ARG A 283 12.04 -18.66 3.24
N SER A 284 11.41 -17.59 2.76
CA SER A 284 10.11 -17.13 3.25
C SER A 284 9.04 -18.22 3.16
N LEU A 285 9.05 -19.03 2.09
CA LEU A 285 8.15 -20.17 1.89
C LEU A 285 8.43 -21.38 2.81
N GLY A 286 9.56 -21.42 3.51
CA GLY A 286 9.94 -22.56 4.36
C GLY A 286 10.79 -23.62 3.67
N PHE A 287 11.18 -23.41 2.42
CA PHE A 287 12.06 -24.27 1.64
C PHE A 287 13.52 -23.81 1.64
N GLY A 288 13.92 -23.00 2.63
CA GLY A 288 15.28 -22.47 2.70
C GLY A 288 16.37 -23.54 2.87
N LEU A 289 16.03 -24.78 3.26
CA LEU A 289 16.94 -25.93 3.27
C LEU A 289 17.07 -26.61 1.90
N VAL A 290 16.37 -26.17 0.87
CA VAL A 290 16.53 -26.69 -0.50
C VAL A 290 17.65 -25.94 -1.24
N ASP A 291 17.98 -24.72 -0.80
CA ASP A 291 19.12 -23.96 -1.32
C ASP A 291 20.33 -24.11 -0.37
N PRO A 292 21.42 -24.79 -0.81
CA PRO A 292 22.71 -24.89 -0.11
C PRO A 292 23.20 -23.57 0.48
N ARG A 293 22.91 -22.45 -0.18
CA ARG A 293 23.36 -21.09 0.19
C ARG A 293 22.58 -20.52 1.39
N LEU A 294 21.37 -21.00 1.63
CA LEU A 294 20.48 -20.52 2.70
C LEU A 294 20.52 -21.39 3.97
N PHE A 295 21.13 -22.59 3.94
CA PHE A 295 21.21 -23.50 5.09
C PHE A 295 21.74 -22.84 6.36
N LYS A 296 22.89 -22.15 6.27
CA LYS A 296 23.50 -21.47 7.42
C LYS A 296 22.54 -20.45 8.01
N ASP A 297 21.87 -19.68 7.17
CA ASP A 297 20.93 -18.65 7.62
C ASP A 297 19.66 -19.28 8.23
N VAL A 298 19.18 -20.41 7.70
CA VAL A 298 17.99 -21.11 8.24
C VAL A 298 18.28 -21.76 9.58
N LEU A 299 19.46 -22.37 9.74
CA LEU A 299 19.88 -23.08 10.95
C LEU A 299 20.34 -22.13 12.06
N LEU A 300 21.11 -21.09 11.72
CA LEU A 300 21.71 -20.18 12.72
C LEU A 300 20.81 -18.99 13.06
N ARG A 301 19.84 -18.65 12.19
CA ARG A 301 18.96 -17.48 12.35
C ARG A 301 17.50 -17.83 12.03
N PRO A 302 16.87 -18.78 12.74
CA PRO A 302 15.51 -19.23 12.42
C PRO A 302 14.47 -18.10 12.54
N GLU A 303 14.59 -17.27 13.58
CA GLU A 303 13.67 -16.18 13.90
C GLU A 303 13.97 -14.92 13.09
N ASN A 304 15.24 -14.50 13.03
CA ASN A 304 15.70 -13.22 12.44
C ASN A 304 16.56 -13.38 11.18
N GLY A 305 16.25 -14.37 10.35
CA GLY A 305 16.96 -14.52 9.08
C GLY A 305 16.78 -13.34 8.15
N LYS A 306 17.71 -13.18 7.22
CA LYS A 306 17.71 -12.03 6.33
C LYS A 306 16.41 -11.97 5.49
N PRO A 307 15.77 -10.80 5.41
CA PRO A 307 14.51 -10.63 4.69
C PRO A 307 14.71 -10.60 3.17
N LEU A 308 13.64 -10.85 2.41
CA LEU A 308 13.62 -10.63 0.96
C LEU A 308 13.68 -9.13 0.65
N LEU A 309 12.91 -8.34 1.40
CA LEU A 309 12.89 -6.89 1.33
C LEU A 309 13.61 -6.33 2.56
N ASN A 310 14.79 -5.76 2.38
CA ASN A 310 15.61 -5.26 3.48
C ASN A 310 15.22 -3.83 3.87
N LEU A 311 14.24 -3.70 4.75
CA LEU A 311 13.80 -2.39 5.22
C LEU A 311 14.87 -1.64 6.00
N GLU A 312 15.80 -2.33 6.68
CA GLU A 312 16.93 -1.70 7.36
C GLU A 312 17.86 -0.98 6.38
N TYR A 313 18.04 -1.53 5.17
CA TYR A 313 18.77 -0.83 4.11
C TYR A 313 18.02 0.43 3.65
N LEU A 314 16.68 0.37 3.53
CA LEU A 314 15.87 1.53 3.18
C LEU A 314 15.95 2.60 4.27
N VAL A 315 15.62 2.28 5.52
CA VAL A 315 15.49 3.31 6.57
C VAL A 315 16.82 3.69 7.22
N GLY A 316 17.76 2.76 7.35
CA GLY A 316 19.11 3.01 7.88
C GLY A 316 20.02 3.55 6.79
N THR A 317 20.45 2.67 5.89
CA THR A 317 21.47 3.02 4.89
C THR A 317 21.01 4.10 3.90
N THR A 318 19.75 4.07 3.46
CA THR A 318 19.26 5.03 2.47
C THR A 318 18.80 6.32 3.14
N MET A 319 17.80 6.27 4.02
CA MET A 319 17.16 7.48 4.55
C MET A 319 17.93 8.19 5.68
N GLN A 320 18.92 7.57 6.30
CA GLN A 320 19.76 8.22 7.31
C GLN A 320 21.16 8.58 6.79
N ASP A 321 21.70 7.81 5.84
CA ASP A 321 23.08 8.00 5.36
C ASP A 321 23.18 8.46 3.90
N ALA A 322 22.71 7.67 2.93
CA ALA A 322 22.97 7.91 1.51
C ALA A 322 22.10 9.01 0.89
N LYS A 323 20.84 9.09 1.31
CA LYS A 323 19.85 10.13 0.98
C LYS A 323 19.18 10.55 2.28
N PRO A 324 19.90 11.29 3.15
CA PRO A 324 19.38 11.63 4.46
C PRO A 324 18.12 12.49 4.34
N LEU A 325 17.08 12.10 5.06
CA LEU A 325 15.93 12.96 5.27
C LEU A 325 16.37 14.20 6.07
N ASP A 326 16.06 15.40 5.59
CA ASP A 326 16.29 16.65 6.34
C ASP A 326 15.32 16.72 7.52
N PHE A 327 15.75 16.08 8.61
CA PHE A 327 14.93 15.96 9.80
C PHE A 327 14.72 17.32 10.49
N LYS A 328 15.67 18.26 10.36
CA LYS A 328 15.53 19.59 10.96
C LYS A 328 14.39 20.33 10.28
N ALA A 329 14.40 20.38 8.95
CA ALA A 329 13.35 21.05 8.20
C ALA A 329 12.02 20.29 8.33
N PHE A 330 12.04 18.95 8.36
CA PHE A 330 10.87 18.12 8.66
C PHE A 330 10.22 18.50 10.00
N LYS A 331 10.99 18.58 11.09
CA LYS A 331 10.50 18.95 12.43
C LYS A 331 9.88 20.34 12.48
N VAL A 332 10.44 21.31 11.75
CA VAL A 332 9.85 22.65 11.66
C VAL A 332 8.47 22.57 11.00
N ARG A 333 8.36 21.83 9.89
CA ARG A 333 7.10 21.71 9.14
C ARG A 333 6.05 20.83 9.80
N GLN A 334 6.42 19.87 10.65
CA GLN A 334 5.46 19.06 11.42
C GLN A 334 4.47 19.93 12.23
N LYS A 335 4.87 21.14 12.63
CA LYS A 335 4.01 22.09 13.34
C LYS A 335 2.83 22.62 12.52
N VAL A 336 2.98 22.65 11.20
CA VAL A 336 1.99 23.25 10.27
C VAL A 336 1.40 22.23 9.29
N GLN A 337 2.14 21.17 8.99
CA GLN A 337 1.77 20.09 8.10
C GLN A 337 2.28 18.76 8.71
N PRO A 338 1.59 18.23 9.75
CA PRO A 338 1.97 16.97 10.38
C PRO A 338 1.89 15.79 9.41
N LEU A 339 2.83 14.86 9.58
CA LEU A 339 2.82 13.55 8.94
C LEU A 339 2.17 12.54 9.88
N LYS A 340 1.23 11.75 9.35
CA LYS A 340 0.63 10.59 9.99
C LYS A 340 1.06 9.33 9.23
N VAL A 341 1.96 8.56 9.83
CA VAL A 341 2.44 7.29 9.27
C VAL A 341 1.46 6.19 9.68
N VAL A 342 0.79 5.59 8.71
CA VAL A 342 -0.19 4.54 8.97
C VAL A 342 0.51 3.19 9.03
N ALA A 343 0.12 2.34 9.98
CA ALA A 343 0.57 0.95 10.10
C ALA A 343 -0.61 0.07 10.54
N THR A 344 -0.44 -1.25 10.46
CA THR A 344 -1.42 -2.22 10.99
C THR A 344 -0.96 -2.73 12.34
N ALA A 345 -1.80 -2.58 13.36
CA ALA A 345 -1.65 -3.32 14.62
C ALA A 345 -2.01 -4.79 14.40
N LEU A 346 -1.03 -5.68 14.56
CA LEU A 346 -1.16 -7.11 14.28
C LEU A 346 -1.93 -7.85 15.38
N GLN A 347 -1.89 -7.36 16.63
CA GLN A 347 -2.63 -7.97 17.73
C GLN A 347 -4.06 -7.42 17.82
N SER A 348 -4.24 -6.11 17.71
CA SER A 348 -5.58 -5.49 17.74
C SER A 348 -6.29 -5.43 16.38
N GLU A 349 -5.66 -5.91 15.31
CA GLU A 349 -6.21 -6.08 13.96
C GLU A 349 -6.80 -4.81 13.31
N ARG A 350 -6.23 -3.66 13.66
CA ARG A 350 -6.73 -2.33 13.23
C ARG A 350 -5.62 -1.46 12.68
N ALA A 351 -6.00 -0.42 11.94
CA ALA A 351 -5.06 0.63 11.57
C ALA A 351 -4.63 1.45 12.80
N VAL A 352 -3.37 1.87 12.82
CA VAL A 352 -2.77 2.77 13.80
C VAL A 352 -2.09 3.92 13.07
N MET A 353 -2.24 5.14 13.57
CA MET A 353 -1.59 6.33 13.04
C MET A 353 -0.43 6.73 13.96
N LEU A 354 0.79 6.43 13.54
CA LEU A 354 2.02 6.87 14.19
C LEU A 354 2.26 8.34 13.82
N SER A 355 2.51 9.17 14.84
CA SER A 355 2.69 10.61 14.69
C SER A 355 3.52 11.20 15.81
N GLU A 356 4.15 12.36 15.55
CA GLU A 356 4.84 13.16 16.56
C GLU A 356 3.89 13.57 17.70
N GLU A 357 2.67 14.00 17.35
CA GLU A 357 1.63 14.34 18.33
C GLU A 357 1.31 13.16 19.26
N GLY A 358 1.31 11.93 18.74
CA GLY A 358 1.13 10.71 19.53
C GLY A 358 2.37 10.30 20.34
N GLY A 359 3.49 11.02 20.22
CA GLY A 359 4.76 10.69 20.86
C GLY A 359 5.53 9.55 20.18
N HIS A 360 5.14 9.15 18.97
CA HIS A 360 5.74 8.00 18.29
C HIS A 360 7.10 8.34 17.72
N PHE A 361 7.29 9.55 17.17
CA PHE A 361 8.58 9.97 16.66
C PHE A 361 8.95 11.39 17.06
N GLU A 362 10.05 11.52 17.81
CA GLU A 362 10.66 12.80 18.14
C GLU A 362 12.01 12.98 17.44
N THR A 363 12.65 11.86 17.10
CA THR A 363 13.95 11.75 16.43
C THR A 363 13.83 11.16 15.03
N LEU A 364 14.89 11.29 14.22
CA LEU A 364 14.96 10.67 12.90
C LEU A 364 14.88 9.15 12.97
N GLU A 365 15.49 8.54 13.98
CA GLU A 365 15.47 7.10 14.21
C GLU A 365 14.06 6.59 14.52
N ASP A 366 13.30 7.29 15.36
CA ASP A 366 11.90 6.92 15.65
C ASP A 366 11.01 7.08 14.41
N LEU A 367 11.23 8.11 13.60
CA LEU A 367 10.52 8.30 12.34
C LEU A 367 10.85 7.16 11.37
N CYS A 368 12.13 6.83 11.22
CA CYS A 368 12.59 5.68 10.42
C CYS A 368 11.98 4.36 10.91
N SER A 369 11.87 4.16 12.22
CA SER A 369 11.19 3.00 12.81
C SER A 369 9.69 2.97 12.51
N SER A 370 9.04 4.14 12.50
CA SER A 370 7.63 4.27 12.10
C SER A 370 7.43 3.93 10.63
N LEU A 371 8.32 4.41 9.75
CA LEU A 371 8.32 4.10 8.32
C LEU A 371 8.60 2.62 8.06
N HIS A 372 9.53 2.02 8.80
CA HIS A 372 9.82 0.59 8.78
C HIS A 372 8.55 -0.19 9.10
N ALA A 373 7.87 0.10 10.21
CA ALA A 373 6.61 -0.55 10.58
C ALA A 373 5.56 -0.46 9.47
N SER A 374 5.41 0.73 8.88
CA SER A 374 4.46 0.98 7.79
C SER A 374 4.73 0.14 6.54
N CYS A 375 5.99 -0.19 6.25
CA CYS A 375 6.42 -0.97 5.07
C CYS A 375 6.61 -2.48 5.34
N LEU A 376 6.30 -2.94 6.56
CA LEU A 376 6.67 -4.27 7.05
C LEU A 376 5.73 -5.36 6.52
N LEU A 377 5.97 -5.79 5.28
CA LEU A 377 5.22 -6.89 4.68
C LEU A 377 5.47 -8.21 5.43
N PRO A 378 4.41 -8.84 6.01
CA PRO A 378 4.53 -10.03 6.84
C PRO A 378 5.31 -11.16 6.17
N GLY A 379 6.40 -11.61 6.80
CA GLY A 379 7.20 -12.76 6.35
C GLY A 379 8.14 -12.50 5.16
N ILE A 380 8.14 -11.27 4.62
CA ILE A 380 8.96 -10.87 3.47
C ILE A 380 9.93 -9.75 3.87
N ALA A 381 9.50 -8.82 4.73
CA ALA A 381 10.24 -7.60 5.04
C ALA A 381 11.04 -7.63 6.36
N GLY A 382 11.02 -8.75 7.09
CA GLY A 382 11.83 -8.93 8.30
C GLY A 382 11.02 -9.30 9.54
N PRO A 383 11.62 -9.14 10.74
CA PRO A 383 10.93 -9.31 12.01
C PRO A 383 9.88 -8.21 12.25
N VAL A 384 8.95 -8.46 13.18
CA VAL A 384 7.90 -7.51 13.58
C VAL A 384 8.47 -6.27 14.29
N MET A 385 7.90 -5.11 14.01
CA MET A 385 8.18 -3.87 14.74
C MET A 385 7.17 -3.70 15.87
N ASN A 386 7.61 -3.71 17.12
CA ASN A 386 6.73 -3.56 18.29
C ASN A 386 6.78 -2.11 18.76
N VAL A 387 5.63 -1.44 18.85
CA VAL A 387 5.53 -0.05 19.33
C VAL A 387 4.95 0.01 20.72
N LEU A 388 5.45 0.89 21.58
CA LEU A 388 4.87 1.13 22.89
C LEU A 388 3.45 1.72 22.73
N LYS A 389 2.44 1.12 23.38
CA LYS A 389 1.02 1.54 23.25
C LYS A 389 0.76 2.97 23.75
N ASP A 390 1.56 3.44 24.71
CA ASP A 390 1.49 4.80 25.24
C ASP A 390 2.90 5.43 25.31
N PRO A 391 3.42 5.94 24.18
CA PRO A 391 4.76 6.50 24.10
C PRO A 391 4.98 7.71 25.02
N LYS A 392 3.91 8.45 25.35
CA LYS A 392 3.99 9.68 26.14
C LYS A 392 4.30 9.40 27.62
N LYS A 393 3.82 8.28 28.17
CA LYS A 393 4.11 7.85 29.54
C LYS A 393 5.59 7.54 29.79
N ARG A 394 6.37 7.30 28.74
CA ARG A 394 7.84 7.15 28.80
C ARG A 394 8.52 8.32 29.52
N LYS A 395 8.00 9.55 29.39
CA LYS A 395 8.62 10.75 29.98
C LYS A 395 8.43 10.85 31.50
N THR A 396 7.52 10.08 32.08
CA THR A 396 7.15 10.13 33.50
C THR A 396 7.68 8.96 34.32
N GLU A 397 8.17 7.89 33.68
CA GLU A 397 8.64 6.68 34.37
C GLU A 397 10.16 6.72 34.61
N SER A 398 10.62 6.10 35.70
CA SER A 398 12.04 6.03 36.09
C SER A 398 12.88 5.10 35.21
N VAL A 399 12.23 4.20 34.44
CA VAL A 399 12.86 3.27 33.51
C VAL A 399 12.54 3.70 32.09
N GLN A 400 13.55 4.08 31.32
CA GLN A 400 13.37 4.59 29.97
C GLN A 400 13.19 3.44 28.97
N LYS A 401 11.93 3.05 28.72
CA LYS A 401 11.57 2.03 27.73
C LYS A 401 11.74 2.57 26.29
N PRO A 402 12.22 1.77 25.32
CA PRO A 402 12.32 2.19 23.92
C PRO A 402 10.94 2.29 23.27
N THR A 403 10.72 3.28 22.40
CA THR A 403 9.44 3.45 21.70
C THR A 403 9.17 2.30 20.73
N PHE A 404 10.22 1.81 20.06
CA PHE A 404 10.18 0.76 19.07
C PHE A 404 11.15 -0.37 19.41
N MET A 405 10.72 -1.60 19.15
CA MET A 405 11.51 -2.81 19.33
C MET A 405 11.33 -3.74 18.13
N LEU A 406 12.38 -3.95 17.36
CA LEU A 406 12.36 -4.81 16.18
C LEU A 406 12.66 -6.26 16.57
N GLN A 407 11.63 -7.06 16.81
CA GLN A 407 11.76 -8.43 17.30
C GLN A 407 10.52 -9.28 17.00
N ASN A 408 10.74 -10.54 16.56
CA ASN A 408 9.68 -11.55 16.48
C ASN A 408 9.43 -12.22 17.84
N ASP A 409 8.22 -12.74 18.05
CA ASP A 409 7.78 -13.36 19.31
C ASP A 409 8.16 -12.52 20.54
N PHE A 410 7.95 -11.20 20.44
CA PHE A 410 8.29 -10.29 21.51
C PHE A 410 7.33 -10.51 22.68
N GLN A 411 7.76 -11.34 23.63
CA GLN A 411 7.08 -11.57 24.90
C GLN A 411 7.48 -10.43 25.85
N SER A 412 6.69 -9.36 25.89
CA SER A 412 6.78 -8.43 27.00
C SER A 412 5.97 -8.98 28.17
N ASP A 413 6.56 -9.04 29.37
CA ASP A 413 5.90 -9.44 30.63
C ASP A 413 4.63 -8.62 30.94
N TYR A 414 4.45 -7.51 30.22
CA TYR A 414 3.33 -6.60 30.31
C TYR A 414 2.84 -6.32 28.90
N ASN A 415 1.54 -6.44 28.63
CA ASN A 415 0.83 -6.23 27.36
C ASN A 415 0.92 -4.76 26.83
N GLU A 416 2.08 -4.10 27.00
CA GLU A 416 2.38 -2.68 26.80
C GLU A 416 2.79 -2.35 25.37
N TYR A 417 3.31 -3.31 24.62
CA TYR A 417 3.67 -3.11 23.21
C TYR A 417 2.56 -3.64 22.29
N GLU A 418 2.41 -2.99 21.15
CA GLU A 418 1.57 -3.42 20.04
C GLU A 418 2.48 -3.81 18.86
N PRO A 419 2.43 -5.06 18.39
CA PRO A 419 3.15 -5.47 17.20
C PRO A 419 2.55 -4.83 15.95
N LEU A 420 3.40 -4.29 15.08
CA LEU A 420 3.01 -3.60 13.86
C LEU A 420 3.42 -4.37 12.60
N GLY A 421 2.64 -4.16 11.54
CA GLY A 421 2.93 -4.61 10.18
C GLY A 421 2.50 -3.58 9.15
N ASP A 422 2.74 -3.90 7.88
CA ASP A 422 2.46 -3.01 6.76
C ASP A 422 1.00 -2.54 6.75
N ALA A 423 0.80 -1.24 6.50
CA ALA A 423 -0.52 -0.62 6.47
C ALA A 423 -1.47 -1.17 5.41
N ILE A 424 -0.96 -1.79 4.34
CA ILE A 424 -1.74 -2.41 3.27
C ILE A 424 -2.74 -3.46 3.78
N LEU A 425 -2.50 -4.03 4.97
CA LEU A 425 -3.35 -5.05 5.58
C LEU A 425 -4.67 -4.47 6.12
N THR A 426 -4.71 -3.18 6.48
CA THR A 426 -5.90 -2.55 7.08
C THR A 426 -6.32 -1.22 6.46
N SER A 427 -5.39 -0.46 5.89
CA SER A 427 -5.65 0.88 5.32
C SER A 427 -4.63 1.18 4.22
N PRO A 428 -4.76 0.54 3.04
CA PRO A 428 -3.87 0.75 1.90
C PRO A 428 -3.94 2.21 1.38
N ILE A 429 -5.14 2.80 1.40
CA ILE A 429 -5.38 4.21 1.08
C ILE A 429 -6.06 4.85 2.30
N PRO A 430 -5.33 5.56 3.18
CA PRO A 430 -5.85 6.01 4.48
C PRO A 430 -6.74 7.26 4.42
N TYR A 431 -7.62 7.35 3.43
CA TYR A 431 -8.52 8.48 3.26
C TYR A 431 -9.67 8.48 4.29
N ASP A 432 -10.12 7.29 4.70
CA ASP A 432 -11.13 7.13 5.74
C ASP A 432 -10.58 7.58 7.11
N LEU A 433 -9.30 7.31 7.38
CA LEU A 433 -8.59 7.79 8.57
C LEU A 433 -8.47 9.31 8.56
N ALA A 434 -8.16 9.92 7.41
CA ALA A 434 -8.12 11.37 7.28
C ALA A 434 -9.48 12.01 7.59
N ILE A 435 -10.57 11.43 7.06
CA ILE A 435 -11.94 11.89 7.34
C ILE A 435 -12.30 11.74 8.82
N LYS A 436 -11.97 10.58 9.43
CA LYS A 436 -12.18 10.35 10.88
C LYS A 436 -11.40 11.34 11.75
N ASP A 437 -10.23 11.78 11.27
CA ASP A 437 -9.42 12.82 11.90
C ASP A 437 -9.91 14.25 11.57
N GLY A 438 -11.06 14.39 10.91
CA GLY A 438 -11.75 15.67 10.66
C GLY A 438 -11.39 16.36 9.34
N ALA A 439 -10.73 15.67 8.39
CA ALA A 439 -10.51 16.23 7.06
C ALA A 439 -11.84 16.47 6.33
N THR A 440 -12.02 17.68 5.80
CA THR A 440 -13.18 18.04 4.98
C THR A 440 -12.89 17.87 3.49
N HIS A 441 -11.61 18.02 3.11
CA HIS A 441 -11.12 17.90 1.75
C HIS A 441 -9.95 16.91 1.74
N VAL A 442 -9.96 15.94 0.83
CA VAL A 442 -8.94 14.91 0.75
C VAL A 442 -8.41 14.81 -0.68
N ILE A 443 -7.10 14.78 -0.84
CA ILE A 443 -6.40 14.38 -2.06
C ILE A 443 -5.87 12.97 -1.84
N ALA A 444 -6.47 11.96 -2.46
CA ALA A 444 -6.00 10.58 -2.43
C ALA A 444 -5.20 10.29 -3.70
N ILE A 445 -3.87 10.21 -3.58
CA ILE A 445 -3.01 9.82 -4.69
C ILE A 445 -2.73 8.32 -4.64
N ARG A 446 -2.93 7.65 -5.78
CA ARG A 446 -2.88 6.20 -5.91
C ARG A 446 -1.70 5.74 -6.75
N SER A 447 -1.02 4.70 -6.29
CA SER A 447 0.06 4.05 -7.04
C SER A 447 -0.49 3.01 -8.01
N SER A 448 -1.64 2.42 -7.70
CA SER A 448 -2.30 1.42 -8.55
C SER A 448 -3.11 2.12 -9.66
N PRO A 449 -2.89 1.78 -10.95
CA PRO A 449 -3.61 2.40 -12.06
C PRO A 449 -5.11 2.08 -12.04
N ASP A 450 -5.88 2.92 -12.72
CA ASP A 450 -7.28 2.62 -13.04
C ASP A 450 -7.38 1.49 -14.08
N GLY A 451 -8.56 0.88 -14.19
CA GLY A 451 -8.80 -0.24 -15.11
C GLY A 451 -8.11 -1.57 -14.73
N HIS A 452 -7.17 -1.60 -13.78
CA HIS A 452 -6.56 -2.84 -13.29
C HIS A 452 -7.51 -3.55 -12.31
N ASN A 453 -7.80 -4.84 -12.56
CA ASN A 453 -8.63 -5.63 -11.65
C ASN A 453 -7.86 -6.00 -10.38
N LEU A 454 -8.23 -5.37 -9.27
CA LEU A 454 -7.62 -5.59 -7.96
C LEU A 454 -7.76 -7.03 -7.45
N MET A 455 -8.81 -7.73 -7.92
CA MET A 455 -9.15 -9.08 -7.46
C MET A 455 -8.44 -10.18 -8.27
N ALA A 456 -7.70 -9.80 -9.33
CA ALA A 456 -6.97 -10.73 -10.18
C ALA A 456 -5.69 -11.22 -9.49
N GLY A 457 -5.81 -12.29 -8.69
CA GLY A 457 -4.66 -13.03 -8.15
C GLY A 457 -4.46 -14.37 -8.87
N SER A 458 -3.21 -14.73 -9.19
CA SER A 458 -2.90 -16.09 -9.64
C SER A 458 -3.08 -17.07 -8.47
N ALA A 459 -3.58 -18.28 -8.75
CA ALA A 459 -3.74 -19.32 -7.72
C ALA A 459 -2.40 -19.66 -7.03
N VAL A 460 -1.29 -19.52 -7.76
CA VAL A 460 0.07 -19.71 -7.26
C VAL A 460 0.45 -18.65 -6.24
N ARG A 461 0.14 -17.37 -6.50
CA ARG A 461 0.37 -16.26 -5.56
C ARG A 461 -0.38 -16.47 -4.25
N CYS A 462 -1.66 -16.87 -4.33
CA CYS A 462 -2.48 -17.14 -3.14
C CYS A 462 -1.94 -18.31 -2.29
N MET A 463 -1.40 -19.35 -2.93
CA MET A 463 -0.75 -20.46 -2.23
C MET A 463 0.55 -20.03 -1.53
N TRP A 464 1.35 -19.18 -2.16
CA TRP A 464 2.62 -18.68 -1.59
C TRP A 464 2.37 -17.76 -0.41
N GLU A 465 1.42 -16.84 -0.55
CA GLU A 465 0.93 -15.98 0.54
C GLU A 465 0.48 -16.81 1.74
N SER A 466 -0.27 -17.91 1.51
CA SER A 466 -0.72 -18.81 2.57
C SER A 466 0.42 -19.43 3.39
N LEU A 467 1.48 -19.91 2.73
CA LEU A 467 2.63 -20.51 3.41
C LEU A 467 3.44 -19.46 4.19
N ILE A 468 3.66 -18.30 3.58
CA ILE A 468 4.39 -17.18 4.21
C ILE A 468 3.62 -16.69 5.44
N PHE A 469 2.32 -16.42 5.31
CA PHE A 469 1.45 -15.97 6.39
C PHE A 469 1.33 -17.00 7.50
N ARG A 470 1.16 -18.29 7.17
CA ARG A 470 1.10 -19.35 8.18
C ARG A 470 2.37 -19.40 9.01
N ARG A 471 3.54 -19.28 8.36
CA ARG A 471 4.81 -19.28 9.08
C ARG A 471 4.98 -18.01 9.91
N PHE A 472 4.71 -16.85 9.34
CA PHE A 472 4.93 -15.57 10.01
C PHE A 472 3.97 -15.35 11.17
N PHE A 473 2.66 -15.48 10.93
CA PHE A 473 1.64 -15.21 11.94
C PHE A 473 1.50 -16.35 12.94
N LEU A 474 1.41 -17.62 12.51
CA LEU A 474 1.13 -18.70 13.47
C LEU A 474 2.39 -19.25 14.15
N ARG A 475 3.50 -19.42 13.41
CA ARG A 475 4.69 -20.09 13.95
C ARG A 475 5.68 -19.12 14.59
N LYS A 476 5.91 -17.96 14.00
CA LYS A 476 6.94 -17.01 14.45
C LYS A 476 6.44 -16.00 15.47
N ASN A 477 5.19 -15.58 15.41
CA ASN A 477 4.70 -14.46 16.21
C ASN A 477 3.36 -14.71 16.92
N ASN A 478 2.75 -15.87 16.72
CA ASN A 478 1.49 -16.27 17.35
C ASN A 478 0.32 -15.25 17.25
N PHE A 479 0.00 -14.79 16.03
CA PHE A 479 -1.14 -13.91 15.71
C PHE A 479 -2.24 -14.67 14.93
N PRO A 480 -2.99 -15.58 15.58
CA PRO A 480 -3.99 -16.41 14.89
C PRO A 480 -5.17 -15.61 14.33
N GLY A 481 -5.59 -14.53 15.00
CA GLY A 481 -6.69 -13.68 14.55
C GLY A 481 -6.35 -12.95 13.25
N MET A 482 -5.17 -12.30 13.18
CA MET A 482 -4.68 -11.69 11.94
C MET A 482 -4.50 -12.72 10.81
N PHE A 483 -4.01 -13.92 11.11
CA PHE A 483 -3.93 -14.99 10.11
C PHE A 483 -5.32 -15.35 9.56
N GLN A 484 -6.32 -15.52 10.43
CA GLN A 484 -7.70 -15.80 10.02
C GLN A 484 -8.26 -14.66 9.15
N ARG A 485 -8.09 -13.41 9.59
CA ARG A 485 -8.55 -12.20 8.91
C ARG A 485 -8.01 -12.08 7.49
N LEU A 486 -6.73 -12.40 7.29
CA LEU A 486 -6.07 -12.28 5.99
C LEU A 486 -6.30 -13.50 5.10
N GLN A 487 -6.15 -14.71 5.64
CA GLN A 487 -6.09 -15.94 4.84
C GLN A 487 -7.43 -16.63 4.66
N HIS A 488 -8.33 -16.54 5.65
CA HIS A 488 -9.64 -17.19 5.60
C HIS A 488 -10.74 -16.20 5.24
N GLU A 489 -10.62 -14.95 5.67
CA GLU A 489 -11.64 -13.93 5.45
C GLU A 489 -11.27 -12.90 4.38
N TYR A 490 -10.03 -12.88 3.88
CA TYR A 490 -9.57 -11.97 2.81
C TYR A 490 -9.92 -10.49 3.06
N GLN A 491 -9.96 -10.05 4.32
CA GLN A 491 -10.44 -8.71 4.67
C GLN A 491 -9.57 -7.60 4.06
N HIS A 492 -8.26 -7.83 3.87
CA HIS A 492 -7.37 -6.86 3.23
C HIS A 492 -7.77 -6.57 1.77
N GLN A 493 -8.16 -7.59 1.00
CA GLN A 493 -8.66 -7.42 -0.36
C GLN A 493 -10.04 -6.76 -0.37
N ARG A 494 -10.91 -7.15 0.57
CA ARG A 494 -12.22 -6.51 0.75
C ARG A 494 -12.07 -5.02 1.05
N ILE A 495 -11.24 -4.65 2.01
CA ILE A 495 -10.99 -3.24 2.38
C ILE A 495 -10.51 -2.46 1.17
N TYR A 496 -9.54 -3.01 0.43
CA TYR A 496 -8.99 -2.31 -0.73
C TYR A 496 -10.02 -2.17 -1.87
N ALA A 497 -10.79 -3.23 -2.15
CA ALA A 497 -11.91 -3.21 -3.07
C ALA A 497 -12.95 -2.15 -2.70
N THR A 498 -13.39 -2.12 -1.44
CA THR A 498 -14.33 -1.13 -0.92
C THR A 498 -13.77 0.29 -1.07
N SER A 499 -12.49 0.50 -0.73
CA SER A 499 -11.83 1.80 -0.92
C SER A 499 -11.86 2.27 -2.37
N ILE A 500 -11.57 1.39 -3.34
CA ILE A 500 -11.63 1.79 -4.76
C ILE A 500 -13.06 2.11 -5.22
N LEU A 501 -14.05 1.32 -4.78
CA LEU A 501 -15.46 1.60 -5.11
C LEU A 501 -15.95 2.93 -4.51
N GLU A 502 -15.50 3.28 -3.31
CA GLU A 502 -15.81 4.55 -2.65
C GLU A 502 -15.11 5.72 -3.36
N LEU A 503 -13.85 5.56 -3.75
CA LEU A 503 -13.10 6.57 -4.49
C LEU A 503 -13.64 6.78 -5.90
N ASN A 504 -14.13 5.75 -6.59
CA ASN A 504 -14.83 5.90 -7.87
C ASN A 504 -16.11 6.72 -7.72
N GLN A 505 -16.90 6.44 -6.67
CA GLN A 505 -18.10 7.23 -6.37
C GLN A 505 -17.75 8.69 -6.07
N ALA A 506 -16.67 8.92 -5.33
CA ALA A 506 -16.19 10.28 -5.08
C ALA A 506 -15.71 10.98 -6.36
N ALA A 507 -15.02 10.28 -7.27
CA ALA A 507 -14.59 10.85 -8.54
C ALA A 507 -15.76 11.32 -9.41
N ALA A 508 -16.89 10.58 -9.39
CA ALA A 508 -18.09 10.95 -10.13
C ALA A 508 -18.68 12.31 -9.69
N VAL A 509 -18.47 12.71 -8.43
CA VAL A 509 -18.92 14.01 -7.87
C VAL A 509 -18.34 15.21 -8.62
N ALA A 510 -17.17 15.03 -9.26
CA ALA A 510 -16.57 16.07 -10.09
C ALA A 510 -17.50 16.56 -11.21
N SER A 511 -18.45 15.72 -11.65
CA SER A 511 -19.41 16.04 -12.72
C SER A 511 -20.71 16.66 -12.21
N PHE A 512 -20.91 16.73 -10.88
CA PHE A 512 -22.14 17.24 -10.29
C PHE A 512 -22.18 18.77 -10.34
N THR A 513 -23.38 19.33 -10.18
CA THR A 513 -23.56 20.79 -10.04
C THR A 513 -22.94 21.29 -8.73
N GLU A 514 -22.59 22.57 -8.66
CA GLU A 514 -21.99 23.15 -7.43
C GLU A 514 -22.89 22.95 -6.19
N GLN A 515 -24.22 23.08 -6.35
CA GLN A 515 -25.18 22.86 -5.27
C GLN A 515 -25.20 21.41 -4.76
N GLU A 516 -24.96 20.44 -5.63
CA GLU A 516 -24.87 19.03 -5.26
C GLU A 516 -23.53 18.73 -4.59
N GLN A 517 -22.44 19.33 -5.10
CA GLN A 517 -21.12 19.22 -4.49
C GLN A 517 -21.13 19.79 -3.06
N ASP A 518 -21.74 20.94 -2.84
CA ASP A 518 -21.82 21.59 -1.52
C ASP A 518 -22.61 20.78 -0.48
N ARG A 519 -23.46 19.84 -0.91
CA ARG A 519 -24.21 18.93 -0.03
C ARG A 519 -23.40 17.71 0.40
N MET A 520 -22.29 17.43 -0.27
CA MET A 520 -21.45 16.29 0.08
C MET A 520 -20.73 16.58 1.40
N PRO A 521 -20.76 15.65 2.37
CA PRO A 521 -20.16 15.87 3.69
C PRO A 521 -18.63 16.01 3.62
N HIS A 522 -18.01 15.37 2.62
CA HIS A 522 -16.57 15.37 2.39
C HIS A 522 -16.28 15.47 0.89
N GLN A 523 -15.23 16.20 0.52
CA GLN A 523 -14.76 16.32 -0.86
C GLN A 523 -13.51 15.47 -1.04
N ILE A 524 -13.57 14.41 -1.85
CA ILE A 524 -12.44 13.49 -2.04
C ILE A 524 -12.01 13.51 -3.50
N LEU A 525 -10.89 14.18 -3.75
CA LEU A 525 -10.18 14.14 -5.02
C LEU A 525 -9.31 12.89 -5.06
N THR A 526 -9.50 12.01 -6.04
CA THR A 526 -8.67 10.82 -6.23
C THR A 526 -7.91 10.91 -7.55
N ILE A 527 -6.63 10.54 -7.53
CA ILE A 527 -5.72 10.63 -8.68
C ILE A 527 -5.03 9.27 -8.86
N ALA A 528 -5.30 8.61 -9.98
CA ALA A 528 -4.66 7.36 -10.38
C ALA A 528 -4.24 7.42 -11.86
N LEU A 529 -3.22 6.64 -12.24
CA LEU A 529 -2.80 6.51 -13.63
C LEU A 529 -3.91 5.97 -14.53
N GLU A 530 -3.87 6.34 -15.80
CA GLU A 530 -4.80 5.85 -16.83
C GLU A 530 -4.68 4.33 -17.02
N PRO A 531 -5.78 3.65 -17.40
CA PRO A 531 -5.75 2.24 -17.76
C PRO A 531 -4.75 1.92 -18.87
N GLY A 532 -4.07 0.77 -18.75
CA GLY A 532 -3.21 0.23 -19.81
C GLY A 532 -1.85 0.91 -20.00
N LYS A 533 -1.51 1.94 -19.21
CA LYS A 533 -0.13 2.44 -19.11
C LYS A 533 0.73 1.41 -18.36
N GLY A 534 1.97 1.21 -18.81
CA GLY A 534 2.86 0.14 -18.35
C GLY A 534 2.98 0.11 -16.82
N GLU A 535 2.38 -0.92 -16.21
CA GLU A 535 2.29 -1.02 -14.75
C GLU A 535 3.67 -1.31 -14.14
N VAL A 536 4.06 -0.49 -13.17
CA VAL A 536 5.26 -0.74 -12.36
C VAL A 536 4.94 -1.81 -11.31
N SER A 537 5.67 -2.92 -11.33
CA SER A 537 5.51 -3.99 -10.33
C SER A 537 5.95 -3.53 -8.92
N HIS A 538 5.37 -4.15 -7.89
CA HIS A 538 5.75 -3.89 -6.49
C HIS A 538 7.22 -4.22 -6.19
N LEU A 539 7.83 -5.11 -6.99
CA LEU A 539 9.24 -5.54 -6.90
C LEU A 539 10.01 -5.19 -8.19
N GLU A 540 9.60 -4.13 -8.90
CA GLU A 540 10.34 -3.63 -10.07
C GLU A 540 11.75 -3.18 -9.68
N THR A 541 12.73 -3.48 -10.54
CA THR A 541 14.16 -3.19 -10.31
C THR A 541 14.81 -2.44 -11.48
N SER A 542 14.15 -2.34 -12.64
CA SER A 542 14.62 -1.50 -13.74
C SER A 542 14.53 -0.03 -13.37
N ARG A 543 15.67 0.65 -13.40
CA ARG A 543 15.77 2.10 -13.18
C ARG A 543 14.90 2.88 -14.16
N GLU A 544 14.88 2.48 -15.42
CA GLU A 544 14.11 3.11 -16.49
C GLU A 544 12.60 2.99 -16.25
N ALA A 545 12.12 1.80 -15.87
CA ALA A 545 10.71 1.57 -15.58
C ALA A 545 10.24 2.37 -14.34
N ILE A 546 11.07 2.40 -13.29
CA ILE A 546 10.79 3.19 -12.08
C ILE A 546 10.77 4.68 -12.40
N PHE A 547 11.75 5.17 -13.14
CA PHE A 547 11.85 6.58 -13.52
C PHE A 547 10.69 7.01 -14.43
N GLU A 548 10.30 6.17 -15.39
CA GLU A 548 9.10 6.41 -16.20
C GLU A 548 7.82 6.41 -15.33
N GLY A 549 7.76 5.56 -14.30
CA GLY A 549 6.70 5.61 -13.28
C GLY A 549 6.61 6.96 -12.57
N VAL A 550 7.75 7.56 -12.21
CA VAL A 550 7.80 8.93 -11.64
C VAL A 550 7.22 9.95 -12.63
N ARG A 551 7.63 9.91 -13.90
CA ARG A 551 7.10 10.82 -14.93
C ARG A 551 5.61 10.67 -15.15
N GLN A 552 5.11 9.44 -15.22
CA GLN A 552 3.68 9.18 -15.40
C GLN A 552 2.87 9.66 -14.20
N GLY A 553 3.35 9.42 -12.97
CA GLY A 553 2.75 9.92 -11.75
C GLY A 553 2.68 11.44 -11.73
N PHE A 554 3.80 12.11 -12.05
CA PHE A 554 3.85 13.56 -12.18
C PHE A 554 2.84 14.06 -13.21
N ALA A 555 2.87 13.50 -14.42
CA ALA A 555 2.01 13.91 -15.52
C ALA A 555 0.54 13.84 -15.14
N ARG A 556 0.13 12.71 -14.55
CA ARG A 556 -1.27 12.49 -14.18
C ARG A 556 -1.73 13.44 -13.08
N ALA A 557 -0.92 13.66 -12.05
CA ALA A 557 -1.24 14.60 -10.98
C ALA A 557 -1.24 16.04 -11.48
N PHE A 558 -0.32 16.42 -12.36
CA PHE A 558 -0.33 17.73 -13.00
C PHE A 558 -1.65 17.98 -13.72
N ASP A 559 -2.08 17.05 -14.58
CA ASP A 559 -3.33 17.17 -15.34
C ASP A 559 -4.56 17.27 -14.43
N ALA A 560 -4.56 16.54 -13.31
CA ALA A 560 -5.64 16.57 -12.31
C ALA A 560 -5.68 17.87 -11.48
N LEU A 561 -4.53 18.51 -11.26
CA LEU A 561 -4.38 19.61 -10.32
C LEU A 561 -4.17 20.97 -10.98
N VAL A 562 -3.80 21.04 -12.25
CA VAL A 562 -3.56 22.31 -12.93
C VAL A 562 -4.83 23.15 -13.02
N GLU A 563 -4.73 24.43 -12.68
CA GLU A 563 -5.87 25.35 -12.68
C GLU A 563 -6.32 25.71 -14.09
N ASP A 564 -5.37 25.95 -14.99
CA ASP A 564 -5.64 26.26 -16.39
C ASP A 564 -6.10 25.01 -17.16
N PRO A 565 -7.35 24.95 -17.64
CA PRO A 565 -7.86 23.84 -18.41
C PRO A 565 -7.07 23.56 -19.70
N LEU A 566 -6.44 24.57 -20.30
CA LEU A 566 -5.69 24.43 -21.55
C LEU A 566 -4.39 23.64 -21.38
N LEU A 567 -3.87 23.57 -20.16
CA LEU A 567 -2.66 22.82 -19.82
C LEU A 567 -2.94 21.35 -19.52
N ARG A 568 -4.21 20.94 -19.42
CA ARG A 568 -4.58 19.54 -19.16
C ARG A 568 -4.23 18.65 -20.35
N GLY A 569 -3.66 17.49 -20.05
CA GLY A 569 -3.11 16.56 -21.04
C GLY A 569 -1.68 16.92 -21.47
N GLN A 570 -1.13 18.04 -21.00
CA GLN A 570 0.27 18.41 -21.22
C GLN A 570 1.19 17.93 -20.09
N GLY A 571 0.65 17.28 -19.05
CA GLY A 571 1.41 16.87 -17.88
C GLY A 571 2.66 16.06 -18.20
N TYR A 572 2.65 15.20 -19.22
CA TYR A 572 3.84 14.43 -19.62
C TYR A 572 4.92 15.31 -20.25
N HIS A 573 4.53 16.32 -21.05
CA HIS A 573 5.49 17.30 -21.58
C HIS A 573 6.14 18.11 -20.46
N VAL A 574 5.36 18.51 -19.44
CA VAL A 574 5.88 19.18 -18.24
C VAL A 574 6.78 18.23 -17.44
N ALA A 575 6.37 16.96 -17.29
CA ALA A 575 7.16 15.94 -16.61
C ALA A 575 8.53 15.76 -17.26
N LYS A 576 8.65 15.72 -18.59
CA LYS A 576 9.95 15.59 -19.27
C LYS A 576 10.86 16.82 -19.10
N ARG A 577 10.31 17.98 -18.74
CA ARG A 577 11.12 19.16 -18.40
C ARG A 577 11.69 19.05 -16.99
N TYR A 578 10.87 18.61 -16.04
CA TYR A 578 11.29 18.44 -14.64
C TYR A 578 12.14 17.17 -14.43
N PHE A 579 11.86 16.12 -15.18
CA PHE A 579 12.54 14.84 -15.13
C PHE A 579 13.07 14.54 -16.54
N PRO A 580 14.17 15.18 -16.97
CA PRO A 580 14.70 15.05 -18.33
C PRO A 580 15.34 13.67 -18.55
N ASP A 581 15.58 13.29 -19.82
CA ASP A 581 16.11 11.96 -20.16
C ASP A 581 17.54 11.77 -19.63
N GLU A 582 18.26 12.87 -19.47
CA GLU A 582 19.60 13.00 -18.91
C GLU A 582 19.73 12.47 -17.48
N ILE A 583 18.63 12.32 -16.73
CA ILE A 583 18.66 11.63 -15.43
C ILE A 583 19.15 10.19 -15.60
N LEU A 584 18.87 9.56 -16.74
CA LEU A 584 19.30 8.19 -17.01
C LEU A 584 20.76 8.11 -17.49
N ASP A 585 21.41 9.24 -17.80
CA ASP A 585 22.73 9.27 -18.44
C ASP A 585 23.90 9.12 -17.46
N TYR A 586 23.65 9.17 -16.15
CA TYR A 586 24.67 8.94 -15.12
C TYR A 586 24.49 7.62 -14.38
N ILE A 587 25.61 7.12 -13.84
CA ILE A 587 25.67 5.95 -12.98
C ILE A 587 25.60 6.43 -11.52
N PRO A 588 24.53 6.14 -10.77
CA PRO A 588 24.35 6.68 -9.43
C PRO A 588 25.47 6.28 -8.45
N GLU A 589 26.05 5.09 -8.60
CA GLU A 589 27.15 4.63 -7.74
C GLU A 589 28.41 5.48 -7.88
N GLU A 590 28.70 5.98 -9.08
CA GLU A 590 29.88 6.81 -9.35
C GLU A 590 29.73 8.20 -8.72
N ILE A 591 28.54 8.80 -8.84
CA ILE A 591 28.23 10.09 -8.20
C ILE A 591 28.24 9.95 -6.67
N GLY A 592 27.68 8.85 -6.15
CA GLY A 592 27.67 8.57 -4.71
C GLY A 592 29.08 8.47 -4.11
N ALA A 593 30.03 7.84 -4.83
CA ALA A 593 31.42 7.76 -4.40
C ALA A 593 32.07 9.16 -4.28
N VAL A 594 31.88 10.02 -5.30
CA VAL A 594 32.41 11.39 -5.31
C VAL A 594 31.81 12.23 -4.17
N LEU A 595 30.51 12.13 -3.93
CA LEU A 595 29.84 12.83 -2.82
C LEU A 595 30.34 12.35 -1.44
N SER A 596 30.72 11.09 -1.32
CA SER A 596 31.24 10.53 -0.06
C SER A 596 32.69 10.96 0.24
N GLU A 597 33.50 11.16 -0.80
CA GLU A 597 34.92 11.55 -0.70
C GLU A 597 35.10 13.06 -0.46
N THR A 598 34.21 13.90 -1.00
CA THR A 598 34.36 15.37 -0.94
C THR A 598 34.03 16.01 0.42
N ARG A 599 33.56 15.22 1.41
CA ARG A 599 33.47 15.51 2.86
C ARG A 599 33.13 16.94 3.34
N HIS A 600 32.52 17.78 2.52
CA HIS A 600 31.63 18.83 2.98
C HIS A 600 30.25 18.22 3.15
N LYS A 601 30.01 17.65 4.35
CA LYS A 601 28.73 17.09 4.84
C LYS A 601 27.50 18.04 4.77
N LYS A 602 27.58 19.16 4.05
CA LYS A 602 26.60 20.25 4.04
C LYS A 602 25.91 20.48 2.69
N SER A 603 26.39 19.97 1.55
CA SER A 603 25.69 20.15 0.27
C SER A 603 24.68 19.02 0.05
N GLY A 604 23.48 19.16 0.61
CA GLY A 604 22.37 18.19 0.56
C GLY A 604 21.66 18.10 -0.80
N GLY A 605 22.42 18.16 -1.90
CA GLY A 605 21.89 18.11 -3.26
C GLY A 605 21.58 16.69 -3.76
N SER A 606 20.74 16.61 -4.78
CA SER A 606 20.39 15.40 -5.51
C SER A 606 21.59 14.87 -6.32
N ALA A 607 21.62 13.57 -6.62
CA ALA A 607 22.67 12.97 -7.45
C ALA A 607 22.63 13.55 -8.87
N PHE A 608 21.43 13.72 -9.41
CA PHE A 608 21.23 14.40 -10.69
C PHE A 608 21.70 15.85 -10.66
N GLU A 609 21.38 16.61 -9.60
CA GLU A 609 21.86 17.99 -9.43
C GLU A 609 23.39 18.08 -9.45
N HIS A 610 24.07 17.14 -8.77
CA HIS A 610 25.52 17.07 -8.79
C HIS A 610 26.05 16.72 -10.20
N PHE A 611 25.40 15.78 -10.90
CA PHE A 611 25.78 15.38 -12.25
C PHE A 611 25.69 16.54 -13.25
N ILE A 612 24.58 17.26 -13.28
CA ILE A 612 24.40 18.41 -14.20
C ILE A 612 25.37 19.54 -13.88
N TYR A 613 25.57 19.84 -12.59
CA TYR A 613 26.47 20.92 -12.15
C TYR A 613 27.92 20.61 -12.47
N SER A 614 28.40 19.42 -12.11
CA SER A 614 29.79 19.02 -12.28
C SER A 614 30.20 18.91 -13.74
N ASN A 615 29.28 18.49 -14.60
CA ASN A 615 29.53 18.32 -16.03
C ASN A 615 29.11 19.53 -16.86
N LYS A 616 28.58 20.60 -16.23
CA LYS A 616 28.02 21.78 -16.90
C LYS A 616 27.01 21.41 -17.99
N ILE A 617 26.22 20.38 -17.73
CA ILE A 617 25.19 19.88 -18.67
C ILE A 617 23.95 20.76 -18.51
N HIS A 618 23.43 21.23 -19.64
CA HIS A 618 22.11 21.82 -19.73
C HIS A 618 21.18 20.79 -20.42
N PRO A 619 20.15 20.27 -19.73
CA PRO A 619 19.22 19.32 -20.33
C PRO A 619 18.59 19.85 -21.61
N LYS A 620 18.58 19.04 -22.66
CA LYS A 620 18.09 19.44 -24.00
C LYS A 620 16.63 19.92 -23.95
N THR A 621 15.83 19.30 -23.09
CA THR A 621 14.41 19.64 -22.93
C THR A 621 14.18 21.04 -22.35
N TRP A 622 15.21 21.69 -21.79
CA TRP A 622 15.13 23.06 -21.28
C TRP A 622 15.35 24.10 -22.39
N ASP A 623 16.22 23.80 -23.35
CA ASP A 623 16.50 24.66 -24.51
C ASP A 623 15.28 24.77 -25.44
N ASP A 624 14.64 23.63 -25.74
CA ASP A 624 13.43 23.56 -26.59
C ASP A 624 12.24 24.39 -26.04
N ALA A 625 12.29 24.78 -24.76
CA ALA A 625 11.23 25.49 -24.06
C ALA A 625 11.54 26.97 -23.76
N GLY A 626 12.71 27.49 -24.16
CA GLY A 626 13.11 28.87 -23.87
C GLY A 626 13.31 29.19 -22.39
N MET A 627 13.67 28.19 -21.57
CA MET A 627 13.76 28.28 -20.10
C MET A 627 15.08 28.84 -19.56
N ASN A 628 15.94 29.39 -20.44
CA ASN A 628 17.36 29.67 -20.16
C ASN A 628 17.64 30.68 -19.03
N GLU A 629 16.67 31.50 -18.60
CA GLU A 629 16.93 32.52 -17.56
C GLU A 629 16.15 32.34 -16.25
N VAL A 630 14.96 31.72 -16.24
CA VAL A 630 14.09 31.75 -15.03
C VAL A 630 14.37 30.58 -14.07
N LEU A 631 14.53 29.36 -14.60
CA LEU A 631 14.86 28.20 -13.77
C LEU A 631 16.31 28.24 -13.30
N LEU A 632 17.24 28.68 -14.15
CA LEU A 632 18.65 28.93 -13.81
C LEU A 632 18.81 29.97 -12.70
N HIS A 633 17.94 30.98 -12.60
CA HIS A 633 18.01 31.98 -11.53
C HIS A 633 17.44 31.50 -10.19
N GLN A 634 16.43 30.61 -10.21
CA GLN A 634 15.98 29.87 -9.01
C GLN A 634 17.04 28.85 -8.55
N TYR A 635 17.59 28.08 -9.50
CA TYR A 635 18.68 27.13 -9.28
C TYR A 635 19.95 27.80 -8.73
N ASN A 636 20.36 28.92 -9.32
CA ASN A 636 21.53 29.66 -8.87
C ASN A 636 21.30 30.37 -7.52
N LYS A 637 20.06 30.78 -7.18
CA LYS A 637 19.77 31.33 -5.85
C LYS A 637 19.81 30.27 -4.75
N GLU A 638 19.26 29.09 -4.99
CA GLU A 638 19.25 27.98 -4.03
C GLU A 638 20.65 27.34 -3.88
N ALA A 639 21.40 27.22 -4.97
CA ALA A 639 22.80 26.82 -4.92
C ALA A 639 23.70 27.91 -4.28
N ALA A 640 23.50 29.20 -4.60
CA ALA A 640 24.31 30.28 -4.01
C ALA A 640 24.03 30.47 -2.52
N THR A 641 22.78 30.37 -2.06
CA THR A 641 22.47 30.48 -0.62
C THR A 641 23.06 29.33 0.22
N GLN A 642 23.38 28.18 -0.39
CA GLN A 642 24.07 27.09 0.29
C GLN A 642 25.62 27.20 0.25
N PHE A 643 26.18 28.01 -0.66
CA PHE A 643 27.63 28.17 -0.80
C PHE A 643 28.19 29.49 -0.22
N THR A 644 27.36 30.51 0.03
CA THR A 644 27.85 31.80 0.55
C THR A 644 28.11 31.85 2.06
N ASP A 645 27.81 30.79 2.81
CA ASP A 645 27.96 30.78 4.28
C ASP A 645 29.37 30.38 4.77
N ASN A 646 30.37 30.35 3.87
CA ASN A 646 31.75 29.93 4.16
C ASN A 646 32.84 30.90 3.67
N SER A 647 32.51 32.15 3.31
CA SER A 647 33.52 33.12 2.85
C SER A 647 33.75 34.32 3.78
N GLU A 648 33.41 34.24 5.07
CA GLU A 648 33.81 35.24 6.07
C GLU A 648 34.89 34.68 7.01
N MET A 649 36.12 34.58 6.52
CA MET A 649 37.33 34.78 7.33
C MET A 649 38.55 34.85 6.43
N THR A 650 38.96 36.08 6.09
CA THR A 650 40.34 36.61 6.06
C THR A 650 40.32 37.89 5.23
N SER A 651 40.10 39.00 5.93
CA SER A 651 40.43 40.32 5.42
C SER A 651 41.94 40.51 5.52
N ASP A 652 42.64 40.61 4.39
CA ASP A 652 43.93 41.28 4.31
C ASP A 652 43.98 42.10 3.01
N PRO A 653 44.12 43.44 3.05
CA PRO A 653 44.07 44.28 1.86
C PRO A 653 45.48 44.40 1.25
N GLY A 654 45.78 43.55 0.28
CA GLY A 654 47.05 43.53 -0.45
C GLY A 654 46.86 43.77 -1.95
N VAL A 655 47.08 45.02 -2.36
CA VAL A 655 47.21 45.58 -3.71
C VAL A 655 47.81 44.63 -4.77
N LEU A 656 47.15 44.52 -5.94
CA LEU A 656 47.67 44.81 -7.30
C LEU A 656 46.86 44.08 -8.38
N THR A 657 46.20 44.86 -9.25
CA THR A 657 45.73 44.43 -10.57
C THR A 657 46.92 44.04 -11.47
N PRO A 658 46.72 43.12 -12.45
CA PRO A 658 46.68 43.63 -13.82
C PRO A 658 45.68 42.94 -14.77
N SER A 659 45.16 43.79 -15.64
CA SER A 659 44.60 43.65 -16.99
C SER A 659 44.44 42.28 -17.65
N LEU A 660 43.21 42.07 -18.12
CA LEU A 660 42.79 41.46 -19.39
C LEU A 660 43.87 41.26 -20.47
N SER A 661 44.01 40.02 -20.91
CA SER A 661 44.11 39.63 -22.33
C SER A 661 43.55 38.21 -22.50
#